data_AF-A0A7G4A2X4-F1
#
_entry.id   AF-A0A7G4A2X4-F1
#
_cell.length_a   1.000
_cell.length_b   1.000
_cell.length_c   1.000
_cell.angle_alpha   90.00
_cell.angle_beta   90.00
_cell.angle_gamma   90.00
#
_symmetry.space_group_name_H-M   'P 1'
#
loop_
_entity.id
_entity.type
_entity.pdbx_description
1 polymer ?
#
loop_
_entity_poly.entity_id
_entity_poly.type
_entity_poly.pdbx_seq_one_letter_code
_entity_poly.pdbx_strand_id
1 'polypeptide(L)'
;MSQDKQDKTDEKGQFNRTIKGDYNIILKRMDDDSPLDSKSLLELSEKNGHAPILIIQNNQLKIFGYKPRSNVAPGDWHLRTLYFSDNLKDPIIQKAWTQNMIKFSELDPKMQEIIANNHQEIQTRRRRVPTLTDEHIIEDIKKGRSLSPLHKQARQQHFFYEASLRTQKELSYYAVSGGFKVPYVVAIQGTNYKVRSAAKVIAELRSKGKSGPESPSQREHSENRSKVGTHIPACVQKFDPNDNHTLFIPLEGQTKENKIQQSLDMRLGGPLKGLLRSCGNNGQLEAFLGPTEDMIGFYKDRGFDLVEEIWFPSTGRYYSFINKETGDFIITLAGLQSQANLISQLLTLKMAGVNVDKVKVYGDTQSIEHDITQDILNFKEKLLSSGINLEKQNTALVIAGNGGILGREIERLDEDIDVDGQIKSEPGSKCAMTFYPTKGAKGGVVGIINLSMPYGEVMGPMMTDMAEHLHVREVFLAGIGGAIGRREEKLEEDVVEQHIGTYHVFFTTTNPETGARYTLEDTEVIMPPIDQKGKGWLNDESVGLHVHVDSPFIETFGWLEERMDEGCTMVDCESHFAIERIKKWNEDHPEDKIRIMPGLLVSDYVGHKSLGALTPDTCKHVKPFLEHFVERIKEPREELTTSFKVL
;
A
#
# COMPACT_ATOMS: atom_id res chain seq x y z
N MET A 1 -20.08 10.53 28.65
CA MET A 1 -21.36 10.91 28.00
C MET A 1 -21.04 11.38 26.60
N SER A 2 -21.43 10.61 25.59
CA SER A 2 -21.20 10.91 24.17
C SER A 2 -22.05 12.12 23.75
N GLN A 3 -21.43 13.14 23.19
CA GLN A 3 -22.15 14.22 22.52
C GLN A 3 -22.32 13.88 21.04
N ASP A 4 -23.56 13.61 20.66
CA ASP A 4 -24.00 13.34 19.31
C ASP A 4 -23.65 14.47 18.34
N LYS A 5 -23.06 14.10 17.20
CA LYS A 5 -23.06 14.94 16.00
C LYS A 5 -24.47 14.93 15.43
N GLN A 6 -25.23 16.00 15.61
CA GLN A 6 -26.48 16.20 14.86
C GLN A 6 -26.21 17.02 13.61
N ASP A 7 -26.06 16.33 12.49
CA ASP A 7 -26.25 16.94 11.19
C ASP A 7 -27.77 17.18 11.01
N LYS A 8 -28.18 18.42 10.75
CA LYS A 8 -29.57 18.76 10.43
C LYS A 8 -29.66 19.39 9.06
N THR A 9 -30.68 19.00 8.31
CA THR A 9 -31.04 19.62 7.04
C THR A 9 -32.23 20.54 7.28
N ASP A 10 -32.14 21.82 6.89
CA ASP A 10 -33.27 22.74 7.01
C ASP A 10 -34.35 22.46 5.95
N GLU A 11 -35.52 23.11 6.09
CA GLU A 11 -36.66 22.98 5.15
C GLU A 11 -36.34 23.44 3.71
N LYS A 12 -35.18 24.08 3.50
CA LYS A 12 -34.68 24.52 2.19
C LYS A 12 -33.59 23.59 1.65
N GLY A 13 -33.30 22.47 2.32
CA GLY A 13 -32.34 21.46 1.89
C GLY A 13 -30.88 21.82 2.19
N GLN A 14 -30.61 22.74 3.12
CA GLN A 14 -29.24 23.15 3.50
C GLN A 14 -28.71 22.26 4.62
N PHE A 15 -27.47 21.79 4.47
CA PHE A 15 -26.79 20.93 5.45
C PHE A 15 -26.08 21.79 6.49
N ASN A 16 -26.50 21.71 7.75
CA ASN A 16 -25.90 22.44 8.85
C ASN A 16 -25.06 21.47 9.69
N ARG A 17 -23.73 21.67 9.67
CA ARG A 17 -22.79 20.92 10.52
C ARG A 17 -22.25 21.86 11.59
N THR A 18 -22.66 21.64 12.83
CA THR A 18 -22.15 22.40 13.97
C THR A 18 -20.83 21.77 14.44
N ILE A 19 -19.71 22.50 14.33
CA ILE A 19 -18.46 22.10 15.01
C ILE A 19 -18.61 22.46 16.48
N LYS A 20 -19.06 21.49 17.30
CA LYS A 20 -19.00 21.60 18.76
C LYS A 20 -17.70 20.97 19.23
N GLY A 21 -16.67 21.80 19.41
CA GLY A 21 -15.38 21.41 19.96
C GLY A 21 -14.59 22.66 20.33
N ASP A 22 -13.84 22.58 21.43
CA ASP A 22 -12.97 23.66 21.90
C ASP A 22 -11.67 23.67 21.07
N TYR A 23 -11.32 24.80 20.46
CA TYR A 23 -10.14 24.90 19.59
C TYR A 23 -9.30 26.13 19.95
N ASN A 24 -8.00 26.06 19.67
CA ASN A 24 -7.06 27.14 19.95
C ASN A 24 -7.18 28.26 18.91
N ILE A 25 -7.14 29.51 19.37
CA ILE A 25 -7.23 30.72 18.57
C ILE A 25 -6.09 31.67 18.95
N ILE A 26 -5.52 32.35 17.97
CA ILE A 26 -4.51 33.39 18.19
C ILE A 26 -5.21 34.75 18.24
N LEU A 27 -5.06 35.51 19.32
CA LEU A 27 -5.64 36.85 19.44
C LEU A 27 -4.54 37.91 19.28
N LYS A 28 -4.70 38.85 18.35
CA LYS A 28 -3.72 39.93 18.08
C LYS A 28 -4.41 41.30 18.12
N ARG A 29 -3.87 42.25 18.89
CA ARG A 29 -4.34 43.63 18.89
C ARG A 29 -3.42 44.49 18.02
N MET A 30 -4.00 45.37 17.22
CA MET A 30 -3.27 46.40 16.48
C MET A 30 -3.81 47.76 16.89
N ASP A 31 -2.92 48.60 17.44
CA ASP A 31 -3.27 49.91 17.99
C ASP A 31 -3.28 51.03 16.93
N ASP A 32 -2.88 50.72 15.70
CA ASP A 32 -2.82 51.65 14.57
C ASP A 32 -3.49 51.09 13.30
N ASP A 33 -3.72 51.94 12.30
CA ASP A 33 -4.27 51.56 10.98
C ASP A 33 -3.22 50.90 10.06
N SER A 34 -2.15 50.32 10.62
CA SER A 34 -1.11 49.67 9.83
C SER A 34 -1.71 48.54 8.97
N PRO A 35 -1.33 48.44 7.68
CA PRO A 35 -1.85 47.41 6.80
C PRO A 35 -1.46 46.02 7.30
N LEU A 36 -2.42 45.09 7.22
CA LEU A 36 -2.22 43.71 7.64
C LEU A 36 -1.34 42.99 6.62
N ASP A 37 -0.12 42.63 7.02
CA ASP A 37 0.74 41.78 6.20
C ASP A 37 0.21 40.34 6.23
N SER A 38 -0.53 39.98 5.17
CA SER A 38 -1.07 38.65 4.96
C SER A 38 -0.02 37.53 5.03
N LYS A 39 1.25 37.82 4.67
CA LYS A 39 2.33 36.83 4.71
C LYS A 39 2.76 36.53 6.15
N SER A 40 2.95 37.56 6.97
CA SER A 40 3.25 37.41 8.40
C SER A 40 2.14 36.69 9.17
N LEU A 41 0.86 36.94 8.83
CA LEU A 41 -0.27 36.25 9.44
C LEU A 41 -0.33 34.77 9.04
N LEU A 42 0.03 34.46 7.79
CA LEU A 42 0.10 33.09 7.30
C LEU A 42 1.17 32.29 8.04
N GLU A 43 2.39 32.82 8.11
CA GLU A 43 3.52 32.19 8.82
C GLU A 43 3.20 31.99 10.30
N LEU A 44 2.49 32.95 10.93
CA LEU A 44 2.04 32.85 12.31
C LEU A 44 0.99 31.73 12.51
N SER A 45 0.04 31.58 11.60
CA SER A 45 -0.96 30.50 11.67
C SER A 45 -0.31 29.13 11.46
N GLU A 46 0.58 29.01 10.47
CA GLU A 46 1.30 27.76 10.17
C GLU A 46 2.19 27.31 11.33
N LYS A 47 2.91 28.23 11.97
CA LYS A 47 3.75 27.93 13.15
C LYS A 47 2.93 27.37 14.34
N ASN A 48 1.63 27.63 14.37
CA ASN A 48 0.72 27.22 15.44
C ASN A 48 -0.32 26.21 14.96
N GLY A 49 0.07 25.27 14.09
CA GLY A 49 -0.78 24.15 13.68
C GLY A 49 -2.03 24.57 12.91
N HIS A 50 -1.93 25.67 12.14
CA HIS A 50 -3.02 26.25 11.34
C HIS A 50 -4.17 26.83 12.17
N ALA A 51 -3.88 27.31 13.39
CA ALA A 51 -4.87 27.97 14.24
C ALA A 51 -5.47 29.24 13.59
N PRO A 52 -6.78 29.50 13.75
CA PRO A 52 -7.39 30.77 13.36
C PRO A 52 -6.78 31.95 14.12
N ILE A 53 -6.66 33.10 13.46
CA ILE A 53 -6.17 34.35 14.04
C ILE A 53 -7.31 35.37 14.10
N LEU A 54 -7.61 35.86 15.30
CA LEU A 54 -8.50 36.99 15.55
C LEU A 54 -7.68 38.26 15.73
N ILE A 55 -7.96 39.29 14.95
CA ILE A 55 -7.29 40.59 15.02
C ILE A 55 -8.28 41.65 15.47
N ILE A 56 -7.95 42.36 16.55
CA ILE A 56 -8.71 43.52 17.02
C ILE A 56 -7.96 44.80 16.62
N GLN A 57 -8.54 45.61 15.74
CA GLN A 57 -7.95 46.86 15.23
C GLN A 57 -9.03 47.95 15.20
N ASN A 58 -8.81 49.09 15.85
CA ASN A 58 -9.77 50.22 15.84
C ASN A 58 -11.22 49.84 16.20
N ASN A 59 -11.40 49.09 17.30
CA ASN A 59 -12.68 48.51 17.71
C ASN A 59 -13.34 47.60 16.66
N GLN A 60 -12.55 47.05 15.73
CA GLN A 60 -12.98 46.08 14.74
C GLN A 60 -12.37 44.71 15.03
N LEU A 61 -13.19 43.66 15.10
CA LEU A 61 -12.72 42.27 15.06
C LEU A 61 -12.61 41.80 13.61
N LYS A 62 -11.45 41.27 13.24
CA LYS A 62 -11.15 40.63 11.96
C LYS A 62 -10.74 39.18 12.22
N ILE A 63 -11.19 38.24 11.39
CA ILE A 63 -10.93 36.80 11.57
C ILE A 63 -10.15 36.28 10.36
N PHE A 64 -9.04 35.60 10.59
CA PHE A 64 -8.18 34.98 9.58
C PHE A 64 -8.12 33.47 9.84
N GLY A 65 -8.45 32.65 8.85
CA GLY A 65 -8.36 31.19 8.93
C GLY A 65 -7.41 30.63 7.88
N TYR A 66 -6.70 29.54 8.21
CA TYR A 66 -5.85 28.84 7.25
C TYR A 66 -6.62 27.75 6.49
N LYS A 67 -6.32 27.62 5.19
CA LYS A 67 -6.71 26.46 4.36
C LYS A 67 -5.44 25.84 3.76
N PRO A 68 -5.12 24.57 4.02
CA PRO A 68 -3.95 23.93 3.41
C PRO A 68 -4.09 23.89 1.88
N ARG A 69 -3.02 24.26 1.18
CA ARG A 69 -2.98 24.27 -0.28
C ARG A 69 -2.87 22.84 -0.83
N SER A 70 -3.94 22.40 -1.49
CA SER A 70 -3.80 21.80 -2.83
C SER A 70 -4.97 22.26 -3.74
N ASN A 71 -4.59 23.00 -4.80
CA ASN A 71 -5.31 23.24 -6.07
C ASN A 71 -6.56 24.14 -6.16
N VAL A 72 -6.56 25.37 -5.61
CA VAL A 72 -7.37 26.50 -6.17
C VAL A 72 -6.63 27.84 -5.95
N ALA A 73 -6.69 28.75 -6.94
CA ALA A 73 -6.25 30.16 -6.86
C ALA A 73 -6.90 30.93 -5.68
N PRO A 74 -6.28 32.01 -5.17
CA PRO A 74 -6.83 32.77 -4.05
C PRO A 74 -8.18 33.39 -4.46
N GLY A 75 -9.26 32.90 -3.85
CA GLY A 75 -10.52 33.64 -3.80
C GLY A 75 -10.45 34.60 -2.63
N ASP A 76 -10.77 35.87 -2.87
CA ASP A 76 -10.89 36.89 -1.83
C ASP A 76 -11.82 36.42 -0.71
N TRP A 77 -11.34 36.50 0.52
CA TRP A 77 -12.14 36.24 1.71
C TRP A 77 -12.85 37.55 2.06
N HIS A 78 -14.17 37.49 2.25
CA HIS A 78 -14.93 38.67 2.65
C HIS A 78 -14.59 39.06 4.08
N LEU A 79 -13.86 40.17 4.21
CA LEU A 79 -13.69 40.96 5.41
C LEU A 79 -15.08 41.31 5.98
N ARG A 80 -15.49 40.74 7.12
CA ARG A 80 -16.56 41.33 7.93
C ARG A 80 -15.92 42.11 9.07
N THR A 81 -16.04 43.42 8.96
CA THR A 81 -15.70 44.36 10.02
C THR A 81 -16.86 44.43 11.02
N LEU A 82 -16.62 44.05 12.27
CA LEU A 82 -17.60 44.18 13.35
C LEU A 82 -17.17 45.29 14.30
N TYR A 83 -17.99 46.33 14.47
CA TYR A 83 -17.71 47.45 15.36
C TYR A 83 -18.22 47.15 16.77
N PHE A 84 -17.36 47.26 17.78
CA PHE A 84 -17.77 47.18 19.19
C PHE A 84 -18.16 48.56 19.72
N SER A 85 -19.17 48.62 20.61
CA SER A 85 -19.44 49.78 21.44
C SER A 85 -18.44 49.83 22.61
N ASP A 86 -17.38 50.62 22.48
CA ASP A 86 -16.43 51.22 23.44
C ASP A 86 -16.03 50.58 24.79
N ASN A 87 -16.45 49.36 25.15
CA ASN A 87 -16.15 48.78 26.46
C ASN A 87 -15.67 47.32 26.42
N LEU A 88 -14.65 47.01 25.62
CA LEU A 88 -13.82 45.81 25.80
C LEU A 88 -12.67 46.13 26.77
N LYS A 89 -13.01 46.42 28.03
CA LYS A 89 -12.06 46.56 29.15
C LYS A 89 -12.11 45.33 30.07
N ASP A 90 -12.28 44.14 29.50
CA ASP A 90 -12.41 42.90 30.25
C ASP A 90 -11.02 42.36 30.68
N PRO A 91 -10.77 42.08 31.97
CA PRO A 91 -9.51 41.53 32.48
C PRO A 91 -9.08 40.22 31.80
N ILE A 92 -10.02 39.43 31.27
CA ILE A 92 -9.72 38.16 30.57
C ILE A 92 -8.97 38.43 29.25
N ILE A 93 -9.31 39.52 28.57
CA ILE A 93 -8.68 39.94 27.31
C ILE A 93 -7.23 40.40 27.57
N GLN A 94 -6.96 41.08 28.69
CA GLN A 94 -5.59 41.47 29.06
C GLN A 94 -4.69 40.26 29.36
N LYS A 95 -5.25 39.18 29.91
CA LYS A 95 -4.50 37.96 30.24
C LYS A 95 -4.19 37.11 28.98
N ALA A 96 -5.06 37.15 27.98
CA ALA A 96 -4.86 36.50 26.68
C ALA A 96 -3.75 37.16 25.85
N TRP A 97 -3.48 38.46 26.06
CA TRP A 97 -2.47 39.21 25.30
C TRP A 97 -1.02 38.80 25.58
N THR A 98 -0.76 38.13 26.71
CA THR A 98 0.57 37.63 27.07
C THR A 98 0.83 36.19 26.60
N GLN A 99 -0.19 35.42 26.20
CA GLN A 99 -0.06 33.98 25.95
C GLN A 99 -0.12 33.55 24.47
N ASN A 100 -0.38 34.46 23.52
CA ASN A 100 -0.44 34.24 22.06
C ASN A 100 -1.43 33.17 21.55
N MET A 101 -2.02 32.35 22.41
CA MET A 101 -3.08 31.39 22.10
C MET A 101 -4.07 31.29 23.26
N ILE A 102 -5.36 31.27 22.94
CA ILE A 102 -6.47 31.10 23.89
C ILE A 102 -7.42 30.02 23.34
N LYS A 103 -8.00 29.19 24.21
CA LYS A 103 -9.05 28.28 23.77
C LYS A 103 -10.33 29.04 23.48
N PHE A 104 -11.12 28.60 22.52
CA PHE A 104 -12.39 29.24 22.18
C PHE A 104 -13.32 29.33 23.39
N SER A 105 -13.37 28.29 24.22
CA SER A 105 -14.17 28.24 25.46
C SER A 105 -13.71 29.22 26.55
N GLU A 106 -12.49 29.76 26.44
CA GLU A 106 -11.90 30.72 27.38
C GLU A 106 -12.18 32.18 26.98
N LEU A 107 -12.77 32.43 25.80
CA LEU A 107 -13.19 33.76 25.40
C LEU A 107 -14.40 34.24 26.21
N ASP A 108 -14.59 35.56 26.33
CA ASP A 108 -15.81 36.11 26.90
C ASP A 108 -17.06 35.54 26.19
N PRO A 109 -18.13 35.15 26.91
CA PRO A 109 -19.32 34.55 26.30
C PRO A 109 -19.97 35.39 25.21
N LYS A 110 -19.92 36.73 25.26
CA LYS A 110 -20.40 37.55 24.13
C LYS A 110 -19.46 37.45 22.95
N MET A 111 -18.14 37.33 23.15
CA MET A 111 -17.22 37.07 22.04
C MET A 111 -17.38 35.66 21.47
N GLN A 112 -17.60 34.65 22.32
CA GLN A 112 -17.95 33.30 21.87
C GLN A 112 -19.26 33.30 21.08
N GLU A 113 -20.26 34.04 21.54
CA GLU A 113 -21.55 34.20 20.86
C GLU A 113 -21.39 34.98 19.55
N ILE A 114 -20.64 36.09 19.54
CA ILE A 114 -20.35 36.88 18.33
C ILE A 114 -19.60 36.02 17.33
N ILE A 115 -18.58 35.27 17.75
CA ILE A 115 -17.86 34.34 16.90
C ILE A 115 -18.80 33.21 16.50
N ALA A 116 -19.51 32.50 17.37
CA ALA A 116 -20.44 31.44 16.97
C ALA A 116 -21.55 31.93 16.00
N ASN A 117 -21.99 33.18 16.13
CA ASN A 117 -23.03 33.80 15.30
C ASN A 117 -22.47 34.40 13.98
N ASN A 118 -21.17 34.75 13.91
CA ASN A 118 -20.55 35.42 12.74
C ASN A 118 -19.40 34.66 12.09
N HIS A 119 -18.79 33.72 12.81
CA HIS A 119 -18.22 32.50 12.28
C HIS A 119 -19.41 31.85 11.60
N GLN A 120 -19.62 32.28 10.35
CA GLN A 120 -20.47 31.54 9.46
C GLN A 120 -20.01 30.10 9.66
N GLU A 121 -20.96 29.25 10.07
CA GLU A 121 -21.03 27.91 9.53
C GLU A 121 -20.33 27.94 8.17
N ILE A 122 -19.50 26.96 7.86
CA ILE A 122 -19.17 26.75 6.46
C ILE A 122 -20.50 26.34 5.80
N GLN A 123 -21.39 27.31 5.56
CA GLN A 123 -22.36 27.38 4.51
C GLN A 123 -21.48 27.44 3.28
N THR A 124 -20.91 26.29 2.91
CA THR A 124 -20.74 26.06 1.51
C THR A 124 -22.13 26.28 0.94
N ARG A 125 -22.35 27.38 0.21
CA ARG A 125 -23.50 27.56 -0.67
C ARG A 125 -23.42 26.46 -1.72
N ARG A 126 -23.69 25.23 -1.31
CA ARG A 126 -23.95 24.11 -2.18
C ARG A 126 -25.40 24.30 -2.52
N ARG A 127 -25.66 24.89 -3.69
CA ARG A 127 -26.95 24.66 -4.33
C ARG A 127 -27.16 23.15 -4.29
N ARG A 128 -28.34 22.71 -3.81
CA ARG A 128 -28.78 21.32 -3.97
C ARG A 128 -28.43 20.92 -5.41
N VAL A 129 -27.53 19.94 -5.54
CA VAL A 129 -27.16 19.44 -6.86
C VAL A 129 -28.43 18.85 -7.42
N PRO A 130 -28.89 19.32 -8.59
CA PRO A 130 -30.14 18.84 -9.11
C PRO A 130 -30.00 17.34 -9.39
N THR A 131 -30.91 16.61 -8.76
CA THR A 131 -31.00 15.15 -8.72
C THR A 131 -31.84 14.66 -9.90
N LEU A 132 -31.80 13.34 -10.18
CA LEU A 132 -32.65 12.74 -11.22
C LEU A 132 -34.15 12.84 -10.91
N THR A 133 -34.53 13.33 -9.73
CA THR A 133 -35.91 13.59 -9.32
C THR A 133 -36.34 15.05 -9.53
N ASP A 134 -35.45 15.96 -9.94
CA ASP A 134 -35.81 17.36 -10.18
C ASP A 134 -36.43 17.54 -11.58
N GLU A 135 -37.65 18.07 -11.62
CA GLU A 135 -38.49 18.13 -12.85
C GLU A 135 -37.81 18.80 -14.04
N HIS A 136 -37.05 19.88 -13.80
CA HIS A 136 -36.34 20.60 -14.87
C HIS A 136 -35.22 19.76 -15.52
N ILE A 137 -34.60 18.84 -14.76
CA ILE A 137 -33.58 17.91 -15.30
C ILE A 137 -34.26 16.80 -16.09
N ILE A 138 -35.40 16.31 -15.61
CA ILE A 138 -36.23 15.35 -16.35
C ILE A 138 -36.65 15.94 -17.70
N GLU A 139 -37.01 17.22 -17.74
CA GLU A 139 -37.33 17.91 -18.99
C GLU A 139 -36.12 18.08 -19.94
N ASP A 140 -34.95 18.45 -19.43
CA ASP A 140 -33.74 18.61 -20.25
C ASP A 140 -33.27 17.26 -20.84
N ILE A 141 -33.45 16.16 -20.09
CA ILE A 141 -33.22 14.79 -20.57
C ILE A 141 -34.23 14.42 -21.65
N LYS A 142 -35.53 14.69 -21.44
CA LYS A 142 -36.59 14.46 -22.45
C LYS A 142 -36.35 15.26 -23.74
N LYS A 143 -35.65 16.39 -23.66
CA LYS A 143 -35.29 17.26 -24.79
C LYS A 143 -33.94 16.88 -25.45
N GLY A 144 -33.28 15.79 -25.04
CA GLY A 144 -32.04 15.30 -25.65
C GLY A 144 -30.82 16.20 -25.46
N ARG A 145 -30.82 17.09 -24.45
CA ARG A 145 -29.70 18.01 -24.20
C ARG A 145 -28.53 17.32 -23.51
N SER A 146 -27.30 17.69 -23.89
CA SER A 146 -26.07 17.12 -23.33
C SER A 146 -25.92 17.45 -21.84
N LEU A 147 -25.70 16.41 -21.02
CA LEU A 147 -25.44 16.52 -19.58
C LEU A 147 -24.00 16.94 -19.25
N SER A 148 -23.18 17.28 -20.25
CA SER A 148 -21.78 17.73 -20.08
C SER A 148 -21.60 18.90 -19.08
N PRO A 149 -22.45 19.93 -19.06
CA PRO A 149 -22.34 21.01 -18.06
C PRO A 149 -22.62 20.51 -16.63
N LEU A 150 -23.55 19.56 -16.49
CA LEU A 150 -23.88 18.87 -15.24
C LEU A 150 -22.71 17.99 -14.76
N HIS A 151 -21.98 17.34 -15.67
CA HIS A 151 -20.76 16.57 -15.33
C HIS A 151 -19.64 17.43 -14.75
N LYS A 152 -19.53 18.72 -15.11
CA LYS A 152 -18.55 19.63 -14.49
C LYS A 152 -18.96 20.02 -13.06
N GLN A 153 -20.26 20.15 -12.77
CA GLN A 153 -20.76 20.47 -11.43
C GLN A 153 -20.82 19.24 -10.50
N ALA A 154 -21.24 18.07 -11.02
CA ALA A 154 -21.29 16.81 -10.26
C ALA A 154 -19.90 16.25 -9.93
N ARG A 155 -18.88 16.51 -10.76
CA ARG A 155 -17.46 16.18 -10.49
C ARG A 155 -16.92 16.75 -9.17
N GLN A 156 -17.61 17.71 -8.56
CA GLN A 156 -17.15 18.30 -7.31
C GLN A 156 -17.77 17.65 -6.06
N GLN A 157 -18.91 16.92 -6.10
CA GLN A 157 -19.64 16.54 -4.87
C GLN A 157 -20.53 15.26 -4.97
N HIS A 158 -20.05 14.16 -4.37
CA HIS A 158 -20.68 12.93 -3.79
C HIS A 158 -21.76 12.10 -4.53
N PHE A 159 -21.62 10.75 -4.47
CA PHE A 159 -22.62 9.77 -4.94
C PHE A 159 -22.99 8.59 -3.98
N PHE A 160 -22.20 8.24 -2.95
CA PHE A 160 -22.36 6.92 -2.29
C PHE A 160 -23.28 6.84 -1.05
N TYR A 161 -23.98 7.89 -0.65
CA TYR A 161 -24.81 7.86 0.57
C TYR A 161 -26.17 7.14 0.38
N GLU A 162 -26.73 7.12 -0.84
CA GLU A 162 -28.05 6.51 -1.08
C GLU A 162 -27.99 5.00 -1.34
N ALA A 163 -26.90 4.48 -1.90
CA ALA A 163 -26.74 3.05 -2.18
C ALA A 163 -26.62 2.20 -0.91
N SER A 164 -26.22 2.79 0.23
CA SER A 164 -26.10 2.12 1.52
C SER A 164 -27.39 2.06 2.34
N LEU A 165 -28.45 2.77 1.94
CA LEU A 165 -29.67 2.93 2.76
C LEU A 165 -30.92 2.23 2.21
N ARG A 166 -30.91 1.70 0.98
CA ARG A 166 -32.11 1.06 0.41
C ARG A 166 -32.00 -0.47 0.38
N THR A 167 -32.80 -1.13 1.20
CA THR A 167 -33.13 -2.55 1.04
C THR A 167 -33.84 -2.78 -0.29
N GLN A 168 -33.21 -3.58 -1.16
CA GLN A 168 -33.64 -4.39 -2.32
C GLN A 168 -34.94 -4.14 -3.14
N LYS A 169 -35.92 -3.34 -2.73
CA LYS A 169 -37.23 -3.27 -3.41
C LYS A 169 -37.43 -2.15 -4.43
N GLU A 170 -36.48 -1.23 -4.61
CA GLU A 170 -36.65 -0.08 -5.52
C GLU A 170 -35.56 0.07 -6.61
N LEU A 171 -34.62 -0.87 -6.71
CA LEU A 171 -33.66 -0.88 -7.84
C LEU A 171 -34.21 -1.61 -9.08
N SER A 172 -35.43 -2.15 -8.99
CA SER A 172 -36.13 -2.74 -10.12
C SER A 172 -36.94 -1.68 -10.87
N TYR A 173 -36.74 -1.62 -12.18
CA TYR A 173 -37.51 -0.91 -13.21
C TYR A 173 -37.25 0.58 -13.42
N TYR A 174 -36.47 0.90 -14.47
CA TYR A 174 -36.92 1.79 -15.56
C TYR A 174 -36.21 1.39 -16.87
N ALA A 175 -36.78 0.41 -17.55
CA ALA A 175 -36.53 0.16 -18.98
C ALA A 175 -37.64 0.87 -19.77
N VAL A 176 -37.38 2.08 -20.26
CA VAL A 176 -38.21 2.70 -21.30
C VAL A 176 -37.28 3.42 -22.29
N SER A 177 -37.13 2.81 -23.46
CA SER A 177 -36.68 3.37 -24.74
C SER A 177 -35.62 4.49 -24.68
N GLY A 178 -34.36 4.13 -24.94
CA GLY A 178 -33.30 5.06 -25.34
C GLY A 178 -32.35 5.48 -24.21
N GLY A 179 -31.24 4.74 -24.08
CA GLY A 179 -30.07 5.15 -23.29
C GLY A 179 -30.13 4.78 -21.81
N PHE A 180 -29.71 3.56 -21.48
CA PHE A 180 -29.54 3.11 -20.10
C PHE A 180 -28.45 3.94 -19.40
N LYS A 181 -28.76 4.56 -18.25
CA LYS A 181 -27.80 5.29 -17.43
C LYS A 181 -27.17 4.33 -16.42
N VAL A 182 -25.94 3.94 -16.69
CA VAL A 182 -25.01 3.34 -15.71
C VAL A 182 -25.04 4.21 -14.44
N PRO A 183 -25.05 3.65 -13.21
CA PRO A 183 -24.72 4.44 -12.02
C PRO A 183 -23.27 4.91 -12.18
N TYR A 184 -23.10 6.14 -12.66
CA TYR A 184 -21.80 6.77 -12.82
C TYR A 184 -21.15 6.89 -11.44
N VAL A 185 -20.02 6.20 -11.25
CA VAL A 185 -19.11 6.45 -10.14
C VAL A 185 -18.43 7.79 -10.41
N VAL A 186 -19.07 8.89 -10.00
CA VAL A 186 -18.48 10.23 -10.14
C VAL A 186 -17.42 10.41 -9.06
N ALA A 187 -16.18 10.60 -9.52
CA ALA A 187 -14.98 10.84 -8.73
C ALA A 187 -15.19 11.90 -7.64
N ILE A 188 -14.89 11.54 -6.40
CA ILE A 188 -14.80 12.49 -5.30
C ILE A 188 -13.39 13.08 -5.34
N GLN A 189 -13.32 14.37 -5.67
CA GLN A 189 -12.08 15.14 -5.53
C GLN A 189 -11.71 15.20 -4.03
N GLY A 190 -10.59 14.57 -3.65
CA GLY A 190 -10.08 14.55 -2.27
C GLY A 190 -9.89 13.17 -1.63
N THR A 191 -9.93 12.09 -2.40
CA THR A 191 -9.70 10.73 -1.90
C THR A 191 -8.51 10.09 -2.62
N ASN A 192 -7.75 9.24 -1.93
CA ASN A 192 -6.51 8.60 -2.40
C ASN A 192 -6.72 7.55 -3.51
N TYR A 193 -7.70 7.69 -4.41
CA TYR A 193 -7.91 6.76 -5.53
C TYR A 193 -7.86 7.43 -6.89
N LYS A 194 -7.59 6.64 -7.92
CA LYS A 194 -7.69 7.09 -9.31
C LYS A 194 -8.67 6.18 -10.05
N VAL A 195 -9.44 6.78 -10.93
CA VAL A 195 -10.37 6.09 -11.82
C VAL A 195 -9.92 6.32 -13.26
N ARG A 196 -9.85 5.25 -14.05
CA ARG A 196 -9.54 5.30 -15.48
C ARG A 196 -10.69 4.68 -16.26
N SER A 197 -11.11 5.36 -17.33
CA SER A 197 -12.17 4.82 -18.20
C SER A 197 -11.66 3.61 -18.99
N ALA A 198 -12.57 2.71 -19.36
CA ALA A 198 -12.26 1.55 -20.19
C ALA A 198 -11.44 1.90 -21.44
N ALA A 199 -11.79 3.00 -22.13
CA ALA A 199 -11.04 3.44 -23.32
C ALA A 199 -9.56 3.73 -23.03
N LYS A 200 -9.24 4.32 -21.86
CA LYS A 200 -7.85 4.58 -21.46
C LYS A 200 -7.13 3.29 -21.08
N VAL A 201 -7.80 2.42 -20.31
CA VAL A 201 -7.25 1.12 -19.91
C VAL A 201 -6.92 0.30 -21.15
N ILE A 202 -7.89 0.11 -22.05
CA ILE A 202 -7.73 -0.66 -23.30
C ILE A 202 -6.64 -0.06 -24.20
N ALA A 203 -6.57 1.27 -24.32
CA ALA A 203 -5.53 1.93 -25.11
C ALA A 203 -4.12 1.67 -24.55
N GLU A 204 -3.96 1.67 -23.22
CA GLU A 204 -2.68 1.38 -22.56
C GLU A 204 -2.27 -0.08 -22.74
N LEU A 205 -3.18 -1.04 -22.54
CA LEU A 205 -2.89 -2.47 -22.71
C LEU A 205 -2.46 -2.75 -24.16
N ARG A 206 -3.13 -2.13 -25.13
CA ARG A 206 -2.73 -2.20 -26.56
C ARG A 206 -1.39 -1.56 -26.85
N SER A 207 -0.97 -0.54 -26.09
CA SER A 207 0.34 0.08 -26.26
C SER A 207 1.46 -0.75 -25.64
N LYS A 208 1.16 -1.51 -24.59
CA LYS A 208 2.10 -2.43 -23.93
C LYS A 208 2.26 -3.74 -24.69
N GLY A 209 1.19 -4.30 -25.26
CA GLY A 209 1.23 -5.53 -26.06
C GLY A 209 1.85 -5.40 -27.47
N LYS A 210 2.64 -4.36 -27.75
CA LYS A 210 3.32 -4.17 -29.04
C LYS A 210 4.75 -4.72 -29.11
N SER A 211 5.22 -5.43 -28.08
CA SER A 211 6.51 -6.12 -28.09
C SER A 211 6.32 -7.62 -28.31
N GLY A 212 6.42 -8.06 -29.58
CA GLY A 212 6.57 -9.47 -29.97
C GLY A 212 5.37 -10.10 -30.69
N PRO A 213 5.60 -10.97 -31.70
CA PRO A 213 4.52 -11.73 -32.33
C PRO A 213 3.97 -12.79 -31.37
N GLU A 214 2.64 -12.94 -31.30
CA GLU A 214 1.99 -14.02 -30.55
C GLU A 214 2.52 -15.38 -31.00
N SER A 215 3.14 -16.13 -30.09
CA SER A 215 3.61 -17.49 -30.40
C SER A 215 2.41 -18.45 -30.49
N PRO A 216 2.48 -19.51 -31.32
CA PRO A 216 1.42 -20.52 -31.39
C PRO A 216 1.08 -21.18 -30.05
N SER A 217 2.04 -21.24 -29.10
CA SER A 217 1.83 -21.76 -27.74
C SER A 217 0.94 -20.87 -26.86
N GLN A 218 0.83 -19.57 -27.15
CA GLN A 218 -0.09 -18.66 -26.44
C GLN A 218 -1.57 -18.93 -26.78
N ARG A 219 -1.85 -19.45 -27.99
CA ARG A 219 -3.23 -19.77 -28.42
C ARG A 219 -3.73 -21.08 -27.81
N GLU A 220 -2.93 -22.14 -27.81
CA GLU A 220 -3.31 -23.43 -27.19
C GLU A 220 -3.46 -23.34 -25.66
N HIS A 221 -2.72 -22.44 -25.00
CA HIS A 221 -2.89 -22.17 -23.57
C HIS A 221 -4.11 -21.30 -23.23
N SER A 222 -4.64 -20.48 -24.16
CA SER A 222 -5.80 -19.61 -23.89
C SER A 222 -7.14 -20.34 -23.77
N GLU A 223 -7.30 -21.51 -24.43
CA GLU A 223 -8.59 -22.21 -24.51
C GLU A 223 -8.92 -23.03 -23.23
N ASN A 224 -7.95 -23.23 -22.33
CA ASN A 224 -8.12 -23.97 -21.07
C ASN A 224 -8.01 -23.13 -19.78
N ARG A 225 -7.61 -21.84 -19.84
CA ARG A 225 -7.37 -20.98 -18.66
C ARG A 225 -8.62 -20.46 -17.94
N SER A 226 -9.81 -20.66 -18.50
CA SER A 226 -11.07 -20.05 -18.03
C SER A 226 -11.99 -21.03 -17.30
N LYS A 227 -11.45 -22.06 -16.64
CA LYS A 227 -12.25 -23.00 -15.82
C LYS A 227 -12.08 -22.81 -14.30
N VAL A 228 -13.22 -22.46 -13.70
CA VAL A 228 -13.70 -22.77 -12.33
C VAL A 228 -12.74 -22.48 -11.17
N GLY A 229 -12.96 -21.34 -10.51
CA GLY A 229 -13.22 -21.28 -9.08
C GLY A 229 -12.18 -21.93 -8.17
N THR A 230 -11.01 -21.32 -7.96
CA THR A 230 -10.26 -21.62 -6.73
C THR A 230 -11.19 -21.33 -5.55
N HIS A 231 -11.33 -22.30 -4.64
CA HIS A 231 -12.06 -22.06 -3.41
C HIS A 231 -11.36 -20.94 -2.64
N ILE A 232 -12.16 -20.08 -2.00
CA ILE A 232 -11.63 -19.07 -1.06
C ILE A 232 -10.73 -19.81 -0.07
N PRO A 233 -9.46 -19.41 0.11
CA PRO A 233 -8.52 -20.12 0.99
C PRO A 233 -9.08 -20.30 2.41
N ALA A 234 -8.75 -21.42 3.05
CA ALA A 234 -9.30 -21.78 4.36
C ALA A 234 -8.97 -20.72 5.43
N CYS A 235 -7.77 -20.13 5.38
CA CYS A 235 -7.37 -19.03 6.25
C CYS A 235 -8.29 -17.81 6.09
N VAL A 236 -8.71 -17.46 4.86
CA VAL A 236 -9.67 -16.39 4.59
C VAL A 236 -11.05 -16.75 5.14
N GLN A 237 -11.50 -18.00 4.99
CA GLN A 237 -12.81 -18.43 5.49
C GLN A 237 -12.89 -18.36 7.01
N LYS A 238 -11.86 -18.85 7.71
CA LYS A 238 -11.77 -18.89 9.18
C LYS A 238 -11.46 -17.55 9.81
N PHE A 239 -10.96 -16.59 9.04
CA PHE A 239 -10.59 -15.27 9.53
C PHE A 239 -11.76 -14.52 10.20
N ASP A 240 -11.55 -14.11 11.46
CA ASP A 240 -12.42 -13.19 12.20
C ASP A 240 -11.76 -11.80 12.29
N PRO A 241 -12.39 -10.75 11.72
CA PRO A 241 -11.87 -9.39 11.81
C PRO A 241 -11.86 -8.81 13.23
N ASN A 242 -12.56 -9.44 14.18
CA ASN A 242 -12.62 -9.00 15.58
C ASN A 242 -11.48 -9.56 16.44
N ASP A 243 -10.75 -10.57 15.96
CA ASP A 243 -9.62 -11.16 16.67
C ASP A 243 -8.58 -10.11 17.05
N ASN A 244 -7.77 -10.44 18.07
CA ASN A 244 -6.69 -9.58 18.50
C ASN A 244 -5.47 -9.78 17.57
N HIS A 245 -5.41 -8.96 16.52
CA HIS A 245 -4.35 -8.99 15.50
C HIS A 245 -3.12 -8.19 15.94
N THR A 246 -1.92 -8.73 15.71
CA THR A 246 -0.63 -8.10 16.02
C THR A 246 -0.37 -6.86 15.15
N LEU A 247 -0.99 -6.80 13.97
CA LEU A 247 -0.86 -5.68 13.04
C LEU A 247 -1.57 -4.39 13.53
N PHE A 248 -2.56 -4.51 14.41
CA PHE A 248 -3.42 -3.38 14.84
C PHE A 248 -3.20 -2.97 16.29
N ILE A 249 -1.94 -2.86 16.70
CA ILE A 249 -1.58 -2.34 18.02
C ILE A 249 -1.87 -0.82 18.05
N PRO A 250 -2.80 -0.35 18.89
CA PRO A 250 -3.08 1.08 19.01
C PRO A 250 -1.95 1.78 19.76
N LEU A 251 -1.60 2.99 19.31
CA LEU A 251 -0.69 3.88 20.07
C LEU A 251 -1.43 4.53 21.25
N GLU A 252 -0.69 5.15 22.17
CA GLU A 252 -1.28 5.88 23.30
C GLU A 252 -2.32 6.91 22.81
N GLY A 253 -3.52 6.86 23.39
CA GLY A 253 -4.65 7.70 22.99
C GLY A 253 -5.43 7.24 21.75
N GLN A 254 -5.06 6.12 21.12
CA GLN A 254 -5.82 5.51 20.03
C GLN A 254 -6.63 4.30 20.52
N THR A 255 -7.80 4.06 19.91
CA THR A 255 -8.53 2.80 20.08
C THR A 255 -8.13 1.81 18.99
N LYS A 256 -8.37 0.51 19.22
CA LYS A 256 -8.17 -0.55 18.21
C LYS A 256 -8.94 -0.23 16.92
N GLU A 257 -10.17 0.26 17.06
CA GLU A 257 -11.02 0.65 15.94
C GLU A 257 -10.39 1.80 15.14
N ASN A 258 -9.78 2.79 15.81
CA ASN A 258 -9.08 3.88 15.13
C ASN A 258 -7.90 3.36 14.32
N LYS A 259 -7.10 2.43 14.86
CA LYS A 259 -5.94 1.84 14.18
C LYS A 259 -6.35 0.94 13.02
N ILE A 260 -7.39 0.13 13.19
CA ILE A 260 -7.98 -0.68 12.09
C ILE A 260 -8.49 0.25 11.00
N GLN A 261 -9.25 1.29 11.37
CA GLN A 261 -9.82 2.22 10.39
C GLN A 261 -8.73 3.01 9.68
N GLN A 262 -7.65 3.42 10.36
CA GLN A 262 -6.46 4.02 9.73
C GLN A 262 -5.80 3.08 8.72
N SER A 263 -5.58 1.82 9.12
CA SER A 263 -4.98 0.79 8.26
C SER A 263 -5.85 0.48 7.05
N LEU A 264 -7.18 0.47 7.24
CA LEU A 264 -8.16 0.34 6.18
C LEU A 264 -8.22 1.58 5.30
N ASP A 265 -8.20 2.80 5.83
CA ASP A 265 -8.22 4.01 5.01
C ASP A 265 -6.97 4.15 4.16
N MET A 266 -5.84 3.62 4.66
CA MET A 266 -4.63 3.47 3.87
C MET A 266 -4.79 2.46 2.76
N ARG A 267 -5.66 1.44 2.85
CA ARG A 267 -5.79 0.34 1.87
C ARG A 267 -7.05 0.51 1.00
N LEU A 268 -8.23 0.62 1.61
CA LEU A 268 -9.55 0.77 1.02
C LEU A 268 -10.23 2.08 1.45
N GLY A 269 -10.30 3.06 0.54
CA GLY A 269 -11.00 4.32 0.86
C GLY A 269 -12.53 4.18 0.98
N GLY A 270 -13.12 5.01 1.84
CA GLY A 270 -14.51 4.93 2.28
C GLY A 270 -15.59 4.70 1.20
N PRO A 271 -15.64 5.46 0.09
CA PRO A 271 -16.67 5.28 -0.94
C PRO A 271 -16.61 3.92 -1.64
N LEU A 272 -15.40 3.42 -1.91
CA LEU A 272 -15.20 2.09 -2.51
C LEU A 272 -15.59 0.98 -1.52
N LYS A 273 -15.27 1.15 -0.23
CA LYS A 273 -15.68 0.23 0.85
C LYS A 273 -17.19 0.01 0.88
N GLY A 274 -18.00 1.07 0.74
CA GLY A 274 -19.46 0.96 0.68
C GLY A 274 -19.96 0.19 -0.54
N LEU A 275 -19.39 0.48 -1.71
CA LEU A 275 -19.70 -0.23 -2.96
C LEU A 275 -19.37 -1.73 -2.86
N LEU A 276 -18.15 -2.05 -2.41
CA LEU A 276 -17.68 -3.43 -2.28
C LEU A 276 -18.52 -4.22 -1.28
N ARG A 277 -18.97 -3.62 -0.17
CA ARG A 277 -19.91 -4.26 0.78
C ARG A 277 -21.22 -4.65 0.10
N SER A 278 -21.80 -3.75 -0.69
CA SER A 278 -23.02 -4.01 -1.45
C SER A 278 -22.81 -5.13 -2.46
N CYS A 279 -21.76 -5.04 -3.27
CA CYS A 279 -21.43 -6.06 -4.26
C CYS A 279 -21.15 -7.43 -3.63
N GLY A 280 -20.38 -7.49 -2.54
CA GLY A 280 -20.09 -8.73 -1.83
C GLY A 280 -21.36 -9.40 -1.30
N ASN A 281 -22.27 -8.64 -0.68
CA ASN A 281 -23.54 -9.19 -0.18
C ASN A 281 -24.44 -9.76 -1.29
N ASN A 282 -24.38 -9.16 -2.49
CA ASN A 282 -25.16 -9.57 -3.66
C ASN A 282 -24.46 -10.64 -4.52
N GLY A 283 -23.24 -11.06 -4.17
CA GLY A 283 -22.45 -12.00 -5.00
C GLY A 283 -22.01 -11.41 -6.34
N GLN A 284 -21.83 -10.09 -6.39
CA GLN A 284 -21.39 -9.30 -7.56
C GLN A 284 -19.93 -8.87 -7.45
N LEU A 285 -19.18 -9.45 -6.52
CA LEU A 285 -17.75 -9.25 -6.35
C LEU A 285 -17.03 -10.54 -6.75
N GLU A 286 -16.14 -10.43 -7.72
CA GLU A 286 -15.30 -11.53 -8.22
C GLU A 286 -13.81 -11.16 -8.02
N ALA A 287 -12.93 -12.14 -8.06
CA ALA A 287 -11.48 -11.95 -8.07
C ALA A 287 -10.88 -12.68 -9.28
N PHE A 288 -9.83 -12.11 -9.86
CA PHE A 288 -9.15 -12.68 -11.02
C PHE A 288 -7.64 -12.70 -10.77
N LEU A 289 -7.09 -13.91 -10.75
CA LEU A 289 -5.66 -14.19 -10.72
C LEU A 289 -5.12 -14.16 -12.16
N GLY A 290 -4.00 -13.47 -12.37
CA GLY A 290 -3.39 -13.39 -13.70
C GLY A 290 -3.43 -12.01 -14.36
N PRO A 291 -3.02 -11.93 -15.64
CA PRO A 291 -3.00 -10.71 -16.44
C PRO A 291 -4.36 -10.03 -16.56
N THR A 292 -4.33 -8.70 -16.67
CA THR A 292 -5.54 -7.88 -16.82
C THR A 292 -6.21 -8.10 -18.19
N GLU A 293 -5.41 -8.40 -19.21
CA GLU A 293 -5.84 -8.71 -20.56
C GLU A 293 -6.71 -9.96 -20.60
N ASP A 294 -6.25 -11.04 -19.97
CA ASP A 294 -6.96 -12.31 -19.85
C ASP A 294 -8.29 -12.12 -19.12
N MET A 295 -8.30 -11.34 -18.03
CA MET A 295 -9.52 -10.98 -17.31
C MET A 295 -10.52 -10.25 -18.22
N ILE A 296 -10.08 -9.25 -18.99
CA ILE A 296 -10.96 -8.48 -19.88
C ILE A 296 -11.54 -9.39 -20.96
N GLY A 297 -10.72 -10.28 -21.54
CA GLY A 297 -11.19 -11.29 -22.50
C GLY A 297 -12.26 -12.20 -21.89
N PHE A 298 -11.97 -12.75 -20.71
CA PHE A 298 -12.87 -13.63 -19.96
C PHE A 298 -14.26 -13.00 -19.71
N TYR A 299 -14.32 -11.74 -19.28
CA TYR A 299 -15.59 -11.05 -19.07
C TYR A 299 -16.31 -10.72 -20.37
N LYS A 300 -15.56 -10.33 -21.41
CA LYS A 300 -16.12 -10.05 -22.73
C LYS A 300 -16.82 -11.28 -23.33
N ASP A 301 -16.22 -12.46 -23.18
CA ASP A 301 -16.81 -13.72 -23.64
C ASP A 301 -18.09 -14.09 -22.88
N ARG A 302 -18.25 -13.57 -21.66
CA ARG A 302 -19.48 -13.68 -20.84
C ARG A 302 -20.50 -12.57 -21.12
N GLY A 303 -20.28 -11.75 -22.15
CA GLY A 303 -21.16 -10.64 -22.52
C GLY A 303 -21.02 -9.38 -21.67
N PHE A 304 -19.93 -9.27 -20.90
CA PHE A 304 -19.66 -8.11 -20.07
C PHE A 304 -18.65 -7.17 -20.73
N ASP A 305 -18.99 -5.88 -20.78
CA ASP A 305 -18.08 -4.82 -21.21
C ASP A 305 -17.39 -4.16 -20.01
N LEU A 306 -16.08 -3.93 -20.14
CA LEU A 306 -15.33 -3.12 -19.18
C LEU A 306 -15.88 -1.68 -19.17
N VAL A 307 -16.11 -1.14 -17.98
CA VAL A 307 -16.58 0.24 -17.77
C VAL A 307 -15.43 1.12 -17.30
N GLU A 308 -14.78 0.74 -16.20
CA GLU A 308 -13.70 1.50 -15.60
C GLU A 308 -12.80 0.63 -14.72
N GLU A 309 -11.61 1.16 -14.46
CA GLU A 309 -10.68 0.69 -13.46
C GLU A 309 -10.64 1.70 -12.32
N ILE A 310 -10.68 1.19 -11.10
CA ILE A 310 -10.58 1.92 -9.85
C ILE A 310 -9.33 1.38 -9.14
N TRP A 311 -8.34 2.24 -8.90
CA TRP A 311 -7.15 1.86 -8.13
C TRP A 311 -6.96 2.77 -6.93
N PHE A 312 -6.34 2.25 -5.88
CA PHE A 312 -5.75 3.02 -4.78
C PHE A 312 -4.23 2.70 -4.76
N PRO A 313 -3.34 3.64 -4.36
CA PRO A 313 -1.89 3.45 -4.37
C PRO A 313 -1.35 2.24 -3.59
N SER A 314 -2.18 1.65 -2.73
CA SER A 314 -1.84 0.70 -1.67
C SER A 314 -2.72 -0.55 -1.67
N THR A 315 -3.71 -0.65 -2.57
CA THR A 315 -4.51 -1.87 -2.76
C THR A 315 -4.50 -2.34 -4.20
N GLY A 316 -4.95 -3.58 -4.36
CA GLY A 316 -5.24 -4.17 -5.65
C GLY A 316 -6.15 -3.30 -6.50
N ARG A 317 -6.18 -3.61 -7.80
CA ARG A 317 -6.97 -2.87 -8.77
C ARG A 317 -8.35 -3.48 -8.85
N TYR A 318 -9.36 -2.64 -8.94
CA TYR A 318 -10.75 -3.05 -9.11
C TYR A 318 -11.21 -2.66 -10.51
N TYR A 319 -11.88 -3.57 -11.19
CA TYR A 319 -12.44 -3.34 -12.52
C TYR A 319 -13.94 -3.56 -12.48
N SER A 320 -14.70 -2.64 -13.06
CA SER A 320 -16.16 -2.77 -13.13
C SER A 320 -16.60 -3.15 -14.54
N PHE A 321 -17.53 -4.08 -14.58
CA PHE A 321 -18.01 -4.73 -15.79
C PHE A 321 -19.54 -4.67 -15.83
N ILE A 322 -20.10 -4.48 -17.03
CA ILE A 322 -21.54 -4.45 -17.24
C ILE A 322 -21.96 -5.31 -18.42
N ASN A 323 -22.98 -6.14 -18.23
CA ASN A 323 -23.66 -6.80 -19.35
C ASN A 323 -24.76 -5.86 -19.84
N LYS A 324 -24.63 -5.34 -21.08
CA LYS A 324 -25.59 -4.37 -21.64
C LYS A 324 -26.94 -4.99 -22.00
N GLU A 325 -26.99 -6.30 -22.21
CA GLU A 325 -28.20 -7.02 -22.58
C GLU A 325 -29.05 -7.31 -21.35
N THR A 326 -28.43 -7.77 -20.26
CA THR A 326 -29.13 -8.13 -19.02
C THR A 326 -29.19 -6.99 -18.01
N GLY A 327 -28.29 -6.01 -18.10
CA GLY A 327 -28.09 -4.96 -17.11
C GLY A 327 -27.28 -5.40 -15.89
N ASP A 328 -26.73 -6.63 -15.88
CA ASP A 328 -25.95 -7.15 -14.77
C ASP A 328 -24.63 -6.39 -14.60
N PHE A 329 -24.20 -6.26 -13.35
CA PHE A 329 -23.00 -5.54 -12.96
C PHE A 329 -22.11 -6.38 -12.04
N ILE A 330 -20.80 -6.36 -12.30
CA ILE A 330 -19.79 -7.08 -11.53
C ILE A 330 -18.60 -6.16 -11.26
N ILE A 331 -18.05 -6.25 -10.05
CA ILE A 331 -16.74 -5.70 -9.71
C ILE A 331 -15.75 -6.85 -9.57
N THR A 332 -14.59 -6.71 -10.17
CA THR A 332 -13.52 -7.70 -10.10
C THR A 332 -12.30 -7.10 -9.44
N LEU A 333 -11.79 -7.75 -8.39
CA LEU A 333 -10.45 -7.54 -7.88
C LEU A 333 -9.44 -8.21 -8.82
N ALA A 334 -8.45 -7.48 -9.32
CA ALA A 334 -7.47 -7.99 -10.28
C ALA A 334 -6.07 -7.37 -10.09
N GLY A 335 -5.13 -7.80 -10.92
CA GLY A 335 -3.71 -7.53 -10.75
C GLY A 335 -3.11 -8.34 -9.61
N LEU A 336 -3.70 -9.50 -9.30
CA LEU A 336 -3.25 -10.44 -8.29
C LEU A 336 -2.19 -11.33 -8.91
N GLN A 337 -0.97 -11.26 -8.38
CA GLN A 337 0.17 -11.99 -8.95
C GLN A 337 0.40 -13.34 -8.28
N SER A 338 -0.22 -13.59 -7.13
CA SER A 338 -0.04 -14.79 -6.32
C SER A 338 -1.27 -15.09 -5.46
N GLN A 339 -1.35 -16.31 -4.93
CA GLN A 339 -2.32 -16.73 -3.92
C GLN A 339 -2.14 -15.93 -2.64
N ALA A 340 -0.90 -15.69 -2.19
CA ALA A 340 -0.65 -14.83 -1.05
C ALA A 340 -1.22 -13.41 -1.29
N ASN A 341 -1.05 -12.85 -2.50
CA ASN A 341 -1.66 -11.57 -2.87
C ASN A 341 -3.20 -11.63 -2.79
N LEU A 342 -3.82 -12.70 -3.31
CA LEU A 342 -5.26 -12.91 -3.22
C LEU A 342 -5.72 -12.96 -1.75
N ILE A 343 -5.07 -13.78 -0.91
CA ILE A 343 -5.37 -13.92 0.52
C ILE A 343 -5.31 -12.55 1.18
N SER A 344 -4.20 -11.82 1.03
CA SER A 344 -4.00 -10.50 1.63
C SER A 344 -5.11 -9.50 1.23
N GLN A 345 -5.53 -9.48 -0.05
CA GLN A 345 -6.60 -8.60 -0.51
C GLN A 345 -7.98 -9.04 0.02
N LEU A 346 -8.29 -10.34 0.03
CA LEU A 346 -9.55 -10.86 0.58
C LEU A 346 -9.66 -10.62 2.09
N LEU A 347 -8.57 -10.78 2.85
CA LEU A 347 -8.52 -10.44 4.28
C LEU A 347 -8.73 -8.94 4.51
N THR A 348 -8.12 -8.10 3.67
CA THR A 348 -8.34 -6.65 3.69
C THR A 348 -9.83 -6.31 3.47
N LEU A 349 -10.51 -7.02 2.55
CA LEU A 349 -11.95 -6.87 2.30
C LEU A 349 -12.80 -7.34 3.49
N LYS A 350 -12.47 -8.49 4.10
CA LYS A 350 -13.13 -8.97 5.34
C LYS A 350 -12.99 -7.98 6.48
N MET A 351 -11.79 -7.45 6.72
CA MET A 351 -11.54 -6.38 7.70
C MET A 351 -12.39 -5.14 7.41
N ALA A 352 -12.62 -4.84 6.13
CA ALA A 352 -13.52 -3.77 5.72
C ALA A 352 -15.01 -4.11 5.85
N GLY A 353 -15.38 -5.29 6.36
CA GLY A 353 -16.76 -5.74 6.51
C GLY A 353 -17.44 -6.10 5.18
N VAL A 354 -16.65 -6.38 4.14
CA VAL A 354 -17.16 -6.92 2.87
C VAL A 354 -17.39 -8.41 3.06
N ASN A 355 -18.57 -8.90 2.65
CA ASN A 355 -18.83 -10.33 2.61
C ASN A 355 -18.04 -10.96 1.46
N VAL A 356 -16.94 -11.65 1.79
CA VAL A 356 -16.11 -12.33 0.81
C VAL A 356 -16.55 -13.77 0.55
N ASP A 357 -17.42 -14.36 1.36
CA ASP A 357 -17.78 -15.79 1.26
C ASP A 357 -18.50 -16.13 -0.05
N LYS A 358 -19.04 -15.11 -0.73
CA LYS A 358 -19.68 -15.20 -2.04
C LYS A 358 -18.77 -14.84 -3.21
N VAL A 359 -17.51 -14.44 -2.94
CA VAL A 359 -16.57 -14.03 -3.98
C VAL A 359 -16.13 -15.26 -4.76
N LYS A 360 -16.27 -15.18 -6.08
CA LYS A 360 -15.77 -16.20 -7.00
C LYS A 360 -14.38 -15.80 -7.46
N VAL A 361 -13.44 -16.74 -7.43
CA VAL A 361 -12.07 -16.54 -7.90
C VAL A 361 -11.91 -17.22 -9.25
N TYR A 362 -11.30 -16.54 -10.21
CA TYR A 362 -11.01 -17.07 -11.55
C TYR A 362 -9.54 -16.86 -11.90
N GLY A 363 -9.09 -17.54 -12.95
CA GLY A 363 -7.71 -17.47 -13.43
C GLY A 363 -6.72 -18.25 -12.57
N ASP A 364 -5.44 -18.10 -12.87
CA ASP A 364 -4.32 -18.81 -12.25
C ASP A 364 -3.06 -17.94 -12.18
N THR A 365 -2.03 -18.44 -11.49
CA THR A 365 -0.71 -17.80 -11.40
C THR A 365 0.26 -18.29 -12.49
N GLN A 366 -0.07 -19.33 -13.25
CA GLN A 366 0.83 -19.96 -14.23
C GLN A 366 1.21 -18.99 -15.34
N SER A 367 0.25 -18.18 -15.77
CA SER A 367 0.49 -17.08 -16.72
C SER A 367 1.52 -16.06 -16.21
N ILE A 368 1.52 -15.74 -14.92
CA ILE A 368 2.46 -14.79 -14.32
C ILE A 368 3.83 -15.41 -14.13
N GLU A 369 3.88 -16.68 -13.72
CA GLU A 369 5.12 -17.46 -13.70
C GLU A 369 5.76 -17.47 -15.09
N HIS A 370 4.97 -17.75 -16.13
CA HIS A 370 5.45 -17.70 -17.51
C HIS A 370 5.98 -16.31 -17.91
N ASP A 371 5.24 -15.23 -17.59
CA ASP A 371 5.68 -13.85 -17.87
C ASP A 371 7.02 -13.55 -17.16
N ILE A 372 7.19 -13.99 -15.91
CA ILE A 372 8.42 -13.83 -15.14
C ILE A 372 9.57 -14.61 -15.78
N THR A 373 9.34 -15.85 -16.20
CA THR A 373 10.33 -16.63 -16.95
C THR A 373 10.75 -15.89 -18.22
N GLN A 374 9.79 -15.34 -18.98
CA GLN A 374 10.10 -14.56 -20.18
C GLN A 374 10.90 -13.29 -19.85
N ASP A 375 10.57 -12.57 -18.78
CA ASP A 375 11.34 -11.41 -18.33
C ASP A 375 12.79 -11.79 -17.98
N ILE A 376 13.00 -12.94 -17.34
CA ILE A 376 14.32 -13.50 -17.03
C ILE A 376 15.09 -13.86 -18.31
N LEU A 377 14.45 -14.52 -19.27
CA LEU A 377 15.07 -14.89 -20.55
C LEU A 377 15.43 -13.65 -21.38
N ASN A 378 14.52 -12.66 -21.47
CA ASN A 378 14.79 -11.39 -22.13
C ASN A 378 15.96 -10.64 -21.46
N PHE A 379 16.04 -10.70 -20.13
CA PHE A 379 17.15 -10.13 -19.38
C PHE A 379 18.47 -10.86 -19.67
N LYS A 380 18.46 -12.20 -19.73
CA LYS A 380 19.60 -13.02 -20.16
C LYS A 380 20.12 -12.57 -21.54
N GLU A 381 19.23 -12.42 -22.51
CA GLU A 381 19.59 -11.98 -23.87
C GLU A 381 20.25 -10.58 -23.87
N LYS A 382 19.77 -9.66 -23.04
CA LYS A 382 20.41 -8.35 -22.85
C LYS A 382 21.81 -8.46 -22.27
N LEU A 383 22.00 -9.29 -21.25
CA LEU A 383 23.32 -9.53 -20.66
C LEU A 383 24.30 -10.09 -21.70
N LEU A 384 23.86 -11.09 -22.48
CA LEU A 384 24.66 -11.68 -23.56
C LEU A 384 25.00 -10.65 -24.65
N SER A 385 24.04 -9.81 -25.03
CA SER A 385 24.23 -8.74 -26.03
C SER A 385 25.23 -7.68 -25.57
N SER A 386 25.37 -7.50 -24.25
CA SER A 386 26.38 -6.64 -23.63
C SER A 386 27.73 -7.34 -23.41
N GLY A 387 27.91 -8.58 -23.90
CA GLY A 387 29.16 -9.33 -23.83
C GLY A 387 29.40 -10.11 -22.54
N ILE A 388 28.39 -10.23 -21.67
CA ILE A 388 28.48 -10.97 -20.41
C ILE A 388 28.13 -12.44 -20.66
N ASN A 389 29.06 -13.36 -20.45
CA ASN A 389 28.86 -14.79 -20.68
C ASN A 389 28.59 -15.53 -19.37
N LEU A 390 27.31 -15.72 -19.06
CA LEU A 390 26.84 -16.35 -17.82
C LEU A 390 27.13 -17.87 -17.74
N GLU A 391 27.36 -18.56 -18.85
CA GLU A 391 27.63 -20.02 -18.83
C GLU A 391 29.04 -20.35 -18.34
N LYS A 392 29.96 -19.38 -18.40
CA LYS A 392 31.36 -19.53 -17.96
C LYS A 392 31.62 -18.83 -16.63
N GLN A 393 30.61 -18.17 -16.06
CA GLN A 393 30.78 -17.17 -15.03
C GLN A 393 29.57 -17.21 -14.08
N ASN A 394 29.80 -17.34 -12.78
CA ASN A 394 28.71 -17.34 -11.80
C ASN A 394 28.14 -15.92 -11.62
N THR A 395 26.86 -15.84 -11.30
CA THR A 395 26.19 -14.59 -10.92
C THR A 395 25.79 -14.65 -9.44
N ALA A 396 25.84 -13.52 -8.75
CA ALA A 396 25.23 -13.37 -7.44
C ALA A 396 23.87 -12.66 -7.55
N LEU A 397 22.94 -13.04 -6.70
CA LEU A 397 21.63 -12.45 -6.60
C LEU A 397 21.47 -11.80 -5.22
N VAL A 398 21.09 -10.53 -5.20
CA VAL A 398 20.63 -9.84 -4.01
C VAL A 398 19.12 -9.68 -4.14
N ILE A 399 18.39 -10.31 -3.22
CA ILE A 399 16.95 -10.28 -3.17
C ILE A 399 16.52 -9.25 -2.14
N ALA A 400 15.86 -8.18 -2.59
CA ALA A 400 15.48 -7.05 -1.75
C ALA A 400 13.96 -6.93 -1.62
N GLY A 401 13.45 -6.75 -0.41
CA GLY A 401 12.04 -6.35 -0.19
C GLY A 401 11.70 -5.00 -0.84
N ASN A 402 12.72 -4.13 -1.01
CA ASN A 402 12.66 -2.93 -1.83
C ASN A 402 13.95 -2.77 -2.64
N GLY A 403 13.93 -3.23 -3.90
CA GLY A 403 15.08 -3.16 -4.79
C GLY A 403 15.61 -1.73 -5.00
N GLY A 404 14.77 -0.70 -4.84
CA GLY A 404 15.20 0.69 -4.98
C GLY A 404 16.06 1.20 -3.81
N ILE A 405 15.90 0.68 -2.60
CA ILE A 405 16.74 1.07 -1.45
C ILE A 405 18.07 0.31 -1.51
N LEU A 406 18.03 -1.02 -1.65
CA LEU A 406 19.27 -1.81 -1.72
C LEU A 406 20.08 -1.52 -2.98
N GLY A 407 19.43 -1.24 -4.11
CA GLY A 407 20.13 -0.82 -5.33
C GLY A 407 21.02 0.40 -5.09
N ARG A 408 20.57 1.36 -4.28
CA ARG A 408 21.39 2.53 -3.91
C ARG A 408 22.56 2.17 -3.00
N GLU A 409 22.42 1.17 -2.13
CA GLU A 409 23.55 0.70 -1.31
C GLU A 409 24.57 -0.08 -2.14
N ILE A 410 24.12 -0.87 -3.13
CA ILE A 410 25.00 -1.51 -4.12
C ILE A 410 25.75 -0.47 -4.94
N GLU A 411 25.06 0.57 -5.41
CA GLU A 411 25.66 1.68 -6.18
C GLU A 411 26.71 2.47 -5.38
N ARG A 412 26.68 2.40 -4.04
CA ARG A 412 27.70 3.03 -3.17
C ARG A 412 28.97 2.19 -2.99
N LEU A 413 28.98 0.95 -3.47
CA LEU A 413 30.17 0.10 -3.50
C LEU A 413 30.96 0.34 -4.79
N ASP A 414 31.21 1.60 -5.13
CA ASP A 414 31.78 2.02 -6.42
C ASP A 414 33.21 1.52 -6.65
N GLU A 415 33.95 1.17 -5.61
CA GLU A 415 35.26 0.50 -5.72
C GLU A 415 35.13 -0.94 -6.25
N ASP A 416 34.03 -1.62 -5.91
CA ASP A 416 33.77 -3.03 -6.25
C ASP A 416 32.81 -3.22 -7.42
N ILE A 417 32.00 -2.21 -7.72
CA ILE A 417 30.89 -2.27 -8.65
C ILE A 417 31.06 -1.26 -9.78
N ASP A 418 30.80 -1.69 -11.01
CA ASP A 418 30.68 -0.82 -12.17
C ASP A 418 29.25 -0.30 -12.31
N VAL A 419 28.98 0.85 -11.68
CA VAL A 419 27.67 1.50 -11.73
C VAL A 419 27.32 1.99 -13.14
N ASP A 420 28.31 2.41 -13.92
CA ASP A 420 28.11 2.92 -15.28
C ASP A 420 27.77 1.79 -16.24
N GLY A 421 28.29 0.58 -15.98
CA GLY A 421 28.00 -0.65 -16.72
C GLY A 421 26.69 -1.35 -16.35
N GLN A 422 25.83 -0.75 -15.53
CA GLN A 422 24.59 -1.41 -15.08
C GLN A 422 23.62 -1.73 -16.23
N ILE A 423 22.95 -2.88 -16.14
CA ILE A 423 21.95 -3.31 -17.12
C ILE A 423 20.60 -3.51 -16.42
N LYS A 424 19.55 -2.90 -16.95
CA LYS A 424 18.19 -2.94 -16.36
C LYS A 424 17.23 -3.74 -17.23
N SER A 425 16.30 -4.44 -16.58
CA SER A 425 15.14 -5.04 -17.24
C SER A 425 14.30 -3.98 -17.96
N GLU A 426 13.47 -4.39 -18.91
CA GLU A 426 12.59 -3.46 -19.61
C GLU A 426 11.60 -2.76 -18.65
N PRO A 427 11.22 -1.49 -18.90
CA PRO A 427 10.17 -0.83 -18.14
C PRO A 427 8.85 -1.62 -18.23
N GLY A 428 8.28 -1.97 -17.08
CA GLY A 428 7.03 -2.72 -17.01
C GLY A 428 7.17 -4.24 -16.90
N SER A 429 8.41 -4.75 -16.88
CA SER A 429 8.73 -6.12 -16.46
C SER A 429 8.00 -6.49 -15.17
N LYS A 430 7.44 -7.69 -15.09
CA LYS A 430 6.87 -8.27 -13.87
C LYS A 430 7.97 -8.57 -12.85
N CYS A 431 9.16 -8.90 -13.35
CA CYS A 431 10.38 -9.13 -12.57
C CYS A 431 11.39 -8.00 -12.85
N ALA A 432 11.38 -6.95 -12.02
CA ALA A 432 12.28 -5.81 -12.22
C ALA A 432 13.68 -6.14 -11.69
N MET A 433 14.66 -6.19 -12.59
CA MET A 433 16.04 -6.58 -12.31
C MET A 433 17.03 -5.49 -12.71
N THR A 434 18.08 -5.32 -11.92
CA THR A 434 19.26 -4.52 -12.28
C THR A 434 20.51 -5.36 -12.06
N PHE A 435 21.30 -5.56 -13.10
CA PHE A 435 22.60 -6.20 -13.04
C PHE A 435 23.70 -5.15 -12.89
N TYR A 436 24.61 -5.41 -11.97
CA TYR A 436 25.76 -4.59 -11.66
C TYR A 436 27.04 -5.41 -11.89
N PRO A 437 27.86 -5.11 -12.92
CA PRO A 437 29.13 -5.78 -13.12
C PRO A 437 30.08 -5.57 -11.94
N THR A 438 30.82 -6.61 -11.56
CA THR A 438 31.86 -6.52 -10.52
C THR A 438 33.20 -6.07 -11.11
N LYS A 439 33.91 -5.19 -10.40
CA LYS A 439 35.27 -4.75 -10.74
C LYS A 439 36.29 -5.77 -10.26
N GLY A 440 37.23 -6.12 -11.15
CA GLY A 440 38.38 -6.96 -10.79
C GLY A 440 38.07 -8.44 -10.51
N ALA A 441 36.90 -8.95 -10.92
CA ALA A 441 36.55 -10.36 -10.78
C ALA A 441 37.51 -11.27 -11.57
N LYS A 442 38.45 -11.91 -10.88
CA LYS A 442 39.33 -12.94 -11.44
C LYS A 442 38.65 -14.30 -11.33
N GLY A 443 37.70 -14.59 -12.21
CA GLY A 443 37.05 -15.91 -12.30
C GLY A 443 36.02 -16.25 -11.21
N GLY A 444 35.93 -15.45 -10.14
CA GLY A 444 34.78 -15.39 -9.23
C GLY A 444 33.63 -14.56 -9.83
N VAL A 445 32.49 -14.47 -9.14
CA VAL A 445 31.22 -13.93 -9.65
C VAL A 445 31.37 -12.62 -10.47
N VAL A 446 30.74 -12.55 -11.65
CA VAL A 446 30.92 -11.45 -12.62
C VAL A 446 29.96 -10.28 -12.49
N GLY A 447 28.96 -10.43 -11.64
CA GLY A 447 28.05 -9.35 -11.32
C GLY A 447 27.00 -9.74 -10.30
N ILE A 448 26.29 -8.72 -9.85
CA ILE A 448 25.24 -8.79 -8.85
C ILE A 448 23.93 -8.39 -9.52
N ILE A 449 22.92 -9.26 -9.43
CA ILE A 449 21.56 -8.92 -9.80
C ILE A 449 20.85 -8.43 -8.55
N ASN A 450 20.38 -7.19 -8.56
CA ASN A 450 19.44 -6.68 -7.58
C ASN A 450 18.02 -6.90 -8.07
N LEU A 451 17.23 -7.59 -7.26
CA LEU A 451 15.86 -7.95 -7.56
C LEU A 451 14.92 -7.39 -6.50
N SER A 452 13.79 -6.84 -6.94
CA SER A 452 12.66 -6.59 -6.03
C SER A 452 11.89 -7.89 -5.79
N MET A 453 11.79 -8.30 -4.54
CA MET A 453 11.19 -9.57 -4.12
C MET A 453 9.75 -9.71 -4.65
N PRO A 454 9.45 -10.78 -5.42
CA PRO A 454 8.06 -11.07 -5.81
C PRO A 454 7.30 -11.54 -4.57
N TYR A 455 5.99 -11.27 -4.53
CA TYR A 455 5.18 -11.57 -3.36
C TYR A 455 4.72 -13.04 -3.32
N GLY A 456 4.95 -13.71 -2.20
CA GLY A 456 4.46 -15.06 -1.94
C GLY A 456 5.11 -16.16 -2.78
N GLU A 457 4.30 -17.14 -3.17
CA GLU A 457 4.78 -18.42 -3.72
C GLU A 457 5.48 -18.33 -5.08
N VAL A 458 5.27 -17.23 -5.80
CA VAL A 458 5.93 -16.95 -7.09
C VAL A 458 7.45 -16.83 -6.95
N MET A 459 7.94 -16.55 -5.74
CA MET A 459 9.36 -16.58 -5.41
C MET A 459 10.03 -17.91 -5.78
N GLY A 460 9.37 -19.04 -5.52
CA GLY A 460 9.93 -20.38 -5.76
C GLY A 460 10.28 -20.63 -7.23
N PRO A 461 9.31 -20.59 -8.17
CA PRO A 461 9.59 -20.73 -9.60
C PRO A 461 10.66 -19.77 -10.10
N MET A 462 10.58 -18.48 -9.72
CA MET A 462 11.55 -17.48 -10.13
C MET A 462 12.99 -17.80 -9.67
N MET A 463 13.19 -18.32 -8.45
CA MET A 463 14.50 -18.77 -7.99
C MET A 463 15.09 -19.89 -8.85
N THR A 464 14.22 -20.76 -9.37
CA THR A 464 14.62 -21.82 -10.33
C THR A 464 15.14 -21.20 -11.60
N ASP A 465 14.36 -20.31 -12.21
CA ASP A 465 14.67 -19.71 -13.49
C ASP A 465 15.95 -18.86 -13.41
N MET A 466 16.17 -18.19 -12.27
CA MET A 466 17.41 -17.46 -12.03
C MET A 466 18.62 -18.40 -11.91
N ALA A 467 18.49 -19.54 -11.25
CA ALA A 467 19.55 -20.54 -11.18
C ALA A 467 19.82 -21.17 -12.55
N GLU A 468 18.77 -21.52 -13.29
CA GLU A 468 18.87 -22.22 -14.57
C GLU A 468 19.33 -21.31 -15.72
N HIS A 469 18.79 -20.10 -15.81
CA HIS A 469 19.00 -19.23 -16.97
C HIS A 469 20.03 -18.13 -16.75
N LEU A 470 20.17 -17.64 -15.51
CA LEU A 470 21.10 -16.57 -15.14
C LEU A 470 22.33 -17.06 -14.36
N HIS A 471 22.44 -18.37 -14.12
CA HIS A 471 23.54 -18.99 -13.39
C HIS A 471 23.78 -18.37 -12.01
N VAL A 472 22.69 -18.04 -11.31
CA VAL A 472 22.74 -17.55 -9.93
C VAL A 472 23.18 -18.69 -9.01
N ARG A 473 24.29 -18.52 -8.29
CA ARG A 473 24.82 -19.51 -7.33
C ARG A 473 25.07 -18.97 -5.94
N GLU A 474 25.05 -17.66 -5.79
CA GLU A 474 25.23 -16.97 -4.51
C GLU A 474 24.02 -16.08 -4.30
N VAL A 475 23.34 -16.21 -3.17
CA VAL A 475 22.12 -15.46 -2.86
C VAL A 475 22.32 -14.69 -1.56
N PHE A 476 22.04 -13.40 -1.58
CA PHE A 476 21.87 -12.60 -0.37
C PHE A 476 20.39 -12.29 -0.20
N LEU A 477 19.78 -12.88 0.84
CA LEU A 477 18.41 -12.58 1.20
C LEU A 477 18.40 -11.35 2.10
N ALA A 478 17.95 -10.23 1.53
CA ALA A 478 17.86 -8.94 2.20
C ALA A 478 16.42 -8.40 2.12
N GLY A 479 15.47 -9.31 2.30
CA GLY A 479 14.07 -9.00 2.53
C GLY A 479 13.86 -8.29 3.87
N ILE A 480 12.60 -7.95 4.15
CA ILE A 480 12.19 -7.44 5.44
C ILE A 480 11.30 -8.47 6.14
N GLY A 481 11.38 -8.52 7.46
CA GLY A 481 10.52 -9.38 8.27
C GLY A 481 10.26 -8.81 9.65
N GLY A 482 9.26 -9.38 10.30
CA GLY A 482 8.91 -9.06 11.68
C GLY A 482 9.72 -9.92 12.65
N ALA A 483 10.41 -9.29 13.60
CA ALA A 483 11.04 -10.04 14.69
C ALA A 483 9.99 -10.61 15.63
N ILE A 484 10.17 -11.88 16.02
CA ILE A 484 9.34 -12.56 17.03
C ILE A 484 10.18 -12.70 18.30
N GLY A 485 9.67 -12.15 19.40
CA GLY A 485 10.33 -12.21 20.70
C GLY A 485 10.15 -13.53 21.42
N ARG A 486 10.84 -13.67 22.56
CA ARG A 486 10.60 -14.80 23.46
C ARG A 486 9.45 -14.47 24.42
N ARG A 487 8.68 -15.50 24.82
CA ARG A 487 7.52 -15.33 25.71
C ARG A 487 7.85 -14.65 27.05
N GLU A 488 9.05 -14.88 27.57
CA GLU A 488 9.53 -14.31 28.84
C GLU A 488 10.17 -12.92 28.67
N GLU A 489 10.33 -12.47 27.43
CA GLU A 489 11.01 -11.22 27.11
C GLU A 489 10.06 -10.05 27.37
N LYS A 490 10.34 -9.30 28.44
CA LYS A 490 9.74 -7.98 28.63
C LYS A 490 10.51 -6.98 27.79
N LEU A 491 9.91 -6.58 26.68
CA LEU A 491 10.51 -5.63 25.76
C LEU A 491 10.02 -4.23 26.10
N GLU A 492 10.94 -3.43 26.62
CA GLU A 492 10.78 -1.98 26.68
C GLU A 492 10.87 -1.40 25.26
N GLU A 493 10.26 -0.24 25.03
CA GLU A 493 10.17 0.37 23.69
C GLU A 493 11.55 0.68 23.08
N ASP A 494 12.50 1.08 23.92
CA ASP A 494 13.89 1.33 23.51
C ASP A 494 14.62 0.06 23.04
N VAL A 495 14.29 -1.09 23.60
CA VAL A 495 14.80 -2.39 23.16
C VAL A 495 14.20 -2.74 21.79
N VAL A 496 12.89 -2.57 21.61
CA VAL A 496 12.22 -2.80 20.31
C VAL A 496 12.82 -1.92 19.21
N GLU A 497 13.06 -0.64 19.48
CA GLU A 497 13.68 0.27 18.51
C GLU A 497 15.11 -0.12 18.13
N GLN A 498 15.86 -0.72 19.06
CA GLN A 498 17.22 -1.21 18.78
C GLN A 498 17.22 -2.41 17.82
N HIS A 499 16.15 -3.22 17.82
CA HIS A 499 16.01 -4.31 16.85
C HIS A 499 15.69 -3.81 15.43
N ILE A 500 15.06 -2.65 15.27
CA ILE A 500 14.69 -2.18 13.92
C ILE A 500 15.93 -1.88 13.07
N GLY A 501 15.98 -2.53 11.91
CA GLY A 501 17.09 -2.45 10.95
C GLY A 501 18.27 -3.35 11.28
N THR A 502 18.21 -4.19 12.33
CA THR A 502 19.17 -5.29 12.51
C THR A 502 18.88 -6.39 11.48
N TYR A 503 19.85 -7.28 11.28
CA TYR A 503 19.75 -8.44 10.42
C TYR A 503 19.60 -9.70 11.27
N HIS A 504 18.48 -10.39 11.11
CA HIS A 504 18.22 -11.63 11.82
C HIS A 504 18.42 -12.82 10.89
N VAL A 505 19.37 -13.66 11.26
CA VAL A 505 19.74 -14.88 10.55
C VAL A 505 18.86 -16.03 11.00
N PHE A 506 18.56 -16.91 10.06
CA PHE A 506 17.87 -18.17 10.30
C PHE A 506 18.41 -19.26 9.39
N PHE A 507 18.54 -20.47 9.91
CA PHE A 507 18.98 -21.63 9.13
C PHE A 507 17.85 -22.61 8.85
N THR A 508 16.72 -22.42 9.53
CA THR A 508 15.53 -23.24 9.33
C THR A 508 14.34 -22.36 9.05
N THR A 509 13.48 -22.80 8.13
CA THR A 509 12.17 -22.20 7.88
C THR A 509 11.06 -23.24 8.03
N THR A 510 9.90 -22.80 8.50
CA THR A 510 8.68 -23.61 8.62
C THR A 510 7.48 -22.90 7.97
N ASN A 511 6.56 -23.68 7.40
CA ASN A 511 5.25 -23.21 6.95
C ASN A 511 4.17 -23.94 7.75
N PRO A 512 3.50 -23.28 8.72
CA PRO A 512 2.52 -23.92 9.58
C PRO A 512 1.30 -24.48 8.85
N GLU A 513 0.90 -23.87 7.73
CA GLU A 513 -0.28 -24.30 6.97
C GLU A 513 -0.06 -25.64 6.25
N THR A 514 1.17 -25.90 5.79
CA THR A 514 1.53 -27.14 5.10
C THR A 514 2.28 -28.13 6.00
N GLY A 515 2.80 -27.67 7.14
CA GLY A 515 3.71 -28.41 8.00
C GLY A 515 5.12 -28.59 7.40
N ALA A 516 5.42 -27.94 6.28
CA ALA A 516 6.71 -28.05 5.61
C ALA A 516 7.81 -27.38 6.43
N ARG A 517 8.98 -28.03 6.51
CA ARG A 517 10.15 -27.52 7.23
C ARG A 517 11.42 -27.81 6.44
N TYR A 518 12.24 -26.78 6.26
CA TYR A 518 13.50 -26.86 5.53
C TYR A 518 14.64 -26.31 6.37
N THR A 519 15.74 -27.06 6.46
CA THR A 519 16.96 -26.66 7.17
C THR A 519 18.13 -26.62 6.19
N LEU A 520 18.82 -25.48 6.18
CA LEU A 520 20.04 -25.25 5.41
C LEU A 520 21.22 -25.95 6.08
N GLU A 521 22.05 -26.61 5.28
CA GLU A 521 23.32 -27.19 5.70
C GLU A 521 24.44 -26.15 5.65
N ASP A 522 25.52 -26.36 6.39
CA ASP A 522 26.70 -25.48 6.38
C ASP A 522 27.25 -25.24 4.96
N THR A 523 27.15 -26.24 4.08
CA THR A 523 27.61 -26.13 2.67
C THR A 523 26.73 -25.24 1.80
N GLU A 524 25.54 -24.90 2.28
CA GLU A 524 24.54 -24.09 1.59
C GLU A 524 24.51 -22.65 2.13
N VAL A 525 25.28 -22.36 3.18
CA VAL A 525 25.23 -21.09 3.91
C VAL A 525 26.46 -20.24 3.64
N ILE A 526 26.22 -18.97 3.32
CA ILE A 526 27.21 -17.90 3.38
C ILE A 526 27.04 -17.23 4.73
N MET A 527 27.99 -17.45 5.64
CA MET A 527 27.89 -16.88 6.98
C MET A 527 27.91 -15.34 6.92
N PRO A 528 27.04 -14.67 7.68
CA PRO A 528 27.06 -13.22 7.82
C PRO A 528 28.33 -12.74 8.54
N PRO A 529 28.67 -11.44 8.43
CA PRO A 529 29.83 -10.85 9.12
C PRO A 529 29.65 -10.90 10.66
N ILE A 530 30.32 -11.84 11.31
CA ILE A 530 30.22 -12.10 12.77
C ILE A 530 30.62 -10.87 13.60
N ASP A 531 31.49 -9.99 13.09
CA ASP A 531 31.88 -8.75 13.77
C ASP A 531 30.68 -7.79 13.97
N GLN A 532 29.61 -7.93 13.18
CA GLN A 532 28.36 -7.18 13.38
C GLN A 532 27.57 -7.67 14.60
N LYS A 533 27.79 -8.91 15.06
CA LYS A 533 27.20 -9.43 16.31
C LYS A 533 27.63 -8.59 17.51
N GLY A 534 28.90 -8.19 17.57
CA GLY A 534 29.43 -7.31 18.63
C GLY A 534 28.87 -5.88 18.60
N LYS A 535 28.25 -5.45 17.49
CA LYS A 535 27.59 -4.15 17.34
C LYS A 535 26.07 -4.23 17.56
N GLY A 536 25.53 -5.42 17.82
CA GLY A 536 24.10 -5.66 18.00
C GLY A 536 23.28 -5.62 16.70
N TRP A 537 23.92 -5.69 15.53
CA TRP A 537 23.21 -5.69 14.23
C TRP A 537 22.92 -7.09 13.70
N LEU A 538 23.43 -8.12 14.36
CA LEU A 538 23.19 -9.53 14.05
C LEU A 538 22.56 -10.20 15.27
N ASN A 539 21.48 -10.96 15.06
CA ASN A 539 20.89 -11.78 16.14
C ASN A 539 21.82 -12.94 16.54
N ASP A 540 21.43 -13.64 17.60
CA ASP A 540 22.08 -14.91 17.93
C ASP A 540 21.62 -16.00 16.94
N GLU A 541 22.53 -16.43 16.08
CA GLU A 541 22.26 -17.37 15.00
C GLU A 541 21.79 -18.76 15.50
N SER A 542 22.13 -19.12 16.74
CA SER A 542 21.78 -20.40 17.37
C SER A 542 20.28 -20.57 17.65
N VAL A 543 19.49 -19.48 17.58
CA VAL A 543 18.05 -19.47 17.84
C VAL A 543 17.21 -19.20 16.59
N GLY A 544 17.83 -19.07 15.42
CA GLY A 544 17.17 -18.60 14.20
C GLY A 544 16.22 -19.61 13.56
N LEU A 545 14.92 -19.48 13.84
CA LEU A 545 13.84 -20.17 13.13
C LEU A 545 12.92 -19.14 12.46
N HIS A 546 12.81 -19.23 11.14
CA HIS A 546 11.89 -18.44 10.34
C HIS A 546 10.53 -19.14 10.19
N VAL A 547 9.43 -18.39 10.28
CA VAL A 547 8.08 -18.88 9.98
C VAL A 547 7.45 -18.12 8.83
N HIS A 548 6.87 -18.86 7.88
CA HIS A 548 6.08 -18.29 6.78
C HIS A 548 4.68 -17.89 7.26
N VAL A 549 4.18 -16.78 6.74
CA VAL A 549 2.76 -16.41 6.81
C VAL A 549 2.26 -15.94 5.45
N ASP A 550 1.09 -16.38 5.01
CA ASP A 550 0.53 -15.96 3.71
C ASP A 550 0.14 -14.47 3.67
N SER A 551 -0.07 -13.87 4.84
CA SER A 551 -0.45 -12.47 4.99
C SER A 551 -0.31 -12.02 6.45
N PRO A 552 0.25 -10.83 6.72
CA PRO A 552 0.36 -10.30 8.09
C PRO A 552 -0.97 -10.12 8.82
N PHE A 553 -2.10 -10.08 8.10
CA PHE A 553 -3.42 -10.09 8.72
C PHE A 553 -3.73 -11.39 9.49
N ILE A 554 -3.07 -12.50 9.19
CA ILE A 554 -3.33 -13.79 9.87
C ILE A 554 -2.71 -13.79 11.28
N GLU A 555 -1.73 -12.92 11.52
CA GLU A 555 -1.00 -12.82 12.77
C GLU A 555 -1.90 -12.29 13.89
N THR A 556 -2.51 -13.20 14.64
CA THR A 556 -3.17 -12.89 15.92
C THR A 556 -2.19 -13.03 17.07
N PHE A 557 -2.50 -12.48 18.25
CA PHE A 557 -1.70 -12.74 19.45
C PHE A 557 -1.69 -14.23 19.83
N GLY A 558 -2.79 -14.97 19.57
CA GLY A 558 -2.80 -16.43 19.74
C GLY A 558 -1.84 -17.13 18.77
N TRP A 559 -1.86 -16.74 17.50
CA TRP A 559 -0.89 -17.21 16.52
C TRP A 559 0.55 -16.90 16.94
N LEU A 560 0.80 -15.68 17.43
CA LEU A 560 2.13 -15.26 17.90
C LEU A 560 2.61 -16.12 19.07
N GLU A 561 1.76 -16.37 20.06
CA GLU A 561 2.11 -17.23 21.20
C GLU A 561 2.49 -18.65 20.76
N GLU A 562 1.75 -19.24 19.83
CA GLU A 562 2.11 -20.56 19.28
C GLU A 562 3.47 -20.54 18.59
N ARG A 563 3.76 -19.50 17.80
CA ARG A 563 5.04 -19.38 17.10
C ARG A 563 6.20 -19.12 18.07
N MET A 564 5.96 -18.37 19.15
CA MET A 564 6.92 -18.22 20.24
C MET A 564 7.22 -19.55 20.93
N ASP A 565 6.19 -20.37 21.17
CA ASP A 565 6.33 -21.71 21.79
C ASP A 565 7.09 -22.69 20.87
N GLU A 566 6.94 -22.54 19.55
CA GLU A 566 7.74 -23.27 18.54
C GLU A 566 9.20 -22.76 18.43
N GLY A 567 9.52 -21.64 19.08
CA GLY A 567 10.84 -21.01 19.03
C GLY A 567 11.10 -20.20 17.76
N CYS A 568 10.06 -19.75 17.06
CA CYS A 568 10.22 -18.87 15.90
C CYS A 568 10.76 -17.50 16.33
N THR A 569 11.66 -16.94 15.53
CA THR A 569 12.32 -15.65 15.82
C THR A 569 12.08 -14.60 14.73
N MET A 570 11.52 -15.00 13.59
CA MET A 570 11.34 -14.15 12.42
C MET A 570 10.16 -14.62 11.58
N VAL A 571 9.44 -13.69 10.97
CA VAL A 571 8.34 -13.97 10.02
C VAL A 571 8.42 -13.10 8.78
N ASP A 572 8.17 -13.70 7.61
CA ASP A 572 7.85 -13.02 6.36
C ASP A 572 6.89 -13.86 5.48
N CYS A 573 6.66 -13.41 4.24
CA CYS A 573 5.76 -14.07 3.29
C CYS A 573 6.48 -14.81 2.15
N GLU A 574 7.82 -14.77 2.08
CA GLU A 574 8.58 -15.13 0.87
C GLU A 574 9.77 -16.04 1.12
N SER A 575 10.48 -15.88 2.24
CA SER A 575 11.74 -16.56 2.52
C SER A 575 11.61 -18.09 2.51
N HIS A 576 10.44 -18.60 2.91
CA HIS A 576 10.17 -20.03 2.89
C HIS A 576 10.27 -20.63 1.48
N PHE A 577 9.64 -20.00 0.49
CA PHE A 577 9.63 -20.47 -0.89
C PHE A 577 11.02 -20.37 -1.54
N ALA A 578 11.79 -19.34 -1.18
CA ALA A 578 13.18 -19.21 -1.64
C ALA A 578 14.06 -20.36 -1.10
N ILE A 579 13.99 -20.64 0.21
CA ILE A 579 14.76 -21.72 0.84
C ILE A 579 14.33 -23.08 0.33
N GLU A 580 13.02 -23.34 0.23
CA GLU A 580 12.47 -24.56 -0.35
C GLU A 580 13.10 -24.84 -1.72
N ARG A 581 13.13 -23.83 -2.59
CA ARG A 581 13.65 -24.03 -3.95
C ARG A 581 15.15 -24.21 -4.00
N ILE A 582 15.90 -23.52 -3.15
CA ILE A 582 17.35 -23.71 -3.01
C ILE A 582 17.66 -25.13 -2.54
N LYS A 583 16.96 -25.63 -1.51
CA LYS A 583 17.13 -27.01 -1.03
C LYS A 583 16.89 -28.01 -2.15
N LYS A 584 15.75 -27.89 -2.83
CA LYS A 584 15.41 -28.78 -3.95
C LYS A 584 16.45 -28.71 -5.07
N TRP A 585 16.92 -27.51 -5.44
CA TRP A 585 17.97 -27.36 -6.44
C TRP A 585 19.25 -28.08 -6.03
N ASN A 586 19.70 -27.90 -4.78
CA ASN A 586 20.94 -28.48 -4.26
C ASN A 586 20.87 -30.01 -4.13
N GLU A 587 19.69 -30.56 -3.88
CA GLU A 587 19.42 -32.00 -3.89
C GLU A 587 19.47 -32.55 -5.33
N ASP A 588 18.86 -31.84 -6.28
CA ASP A 588 18.82 -32.21 -7.70
C ASP A 588 20.18 -32.02 -8.41
N HIS A 589 21.02 -31.09 -7.93
CA HIS A 589 22.31 -30.69 -8.53
C HIS A 589 23.44 -30.63 -7.48
N PRO A 590 23.89 -31.77 -6.93
CA PRO A 590 24.85 -31.80 -5.83
C PRO A 590 26.23 -31.18 -6.16
N GLU A 591 26.61 -31.15 -7.44
CA GLU A 591 27.84 -30.54 -7.96
C GLU A 591 27.73 -29.04 -8.25
N ASP A 592 26.51 -28.50 -8.28
CA ASP A 592 26.23 -27.13 -8.70
C ASP A 592 25.28 -26.41 -7.73
N LYS A 593 25.70 -26.40 -6.47
CA LYS A 593 24.90 -25.86 -5.37
C LYS A 593 24.76 -24.34 -5.43
N ILE A 594 23.60 -23.88 -5.00
CA ILE A 594 23.31 -22.50 -4.61
C ILE A 594 23.63 -22.34 -3.12
N ARG A 595 24.39 -21.30 -2.79
CA ARG A 595 24.63 -20.87 -1.42
C ARG A 595 23.85 -19.59 -1.13
N ILE A 596 23.43 -19.43 0.11
CA ILE A 596 22.61 -18.31 0.56
C ILE A 596 23.17 -17.72 1.86
N MET A 597 23.20 -16.39 1.98
CA MET A 597 23.25 -15.71 3.27
C MET A 597 21.81 -15.55 3.77
N PRO A 598 21.35 -16.39 4.73
CA PRO A 598 19.95 -16.47 5.06
C PRO A 598 19.62 -15.52 6.21
N GLY A 599 18.68 -14.62 5.99
CA GLY A 599 18.26 -13.68 7.00
C GLY A 599 17.37 -12.59 6.44
N LEU A 600 16.86 -11.75 7.32
CA LEU A 600 15.97 -10.64 7.00
C LEU A 600 16.32 -9.42 7.84
N LEU A 601 16.12 -8.24 7.24
CA LEU A 601 16.18 -6.98 7.96
C LEU A 601 14.90 -6.82 8.79
N VAL A 602 15.05 -6.49 10.07
CA VAL A 602 13.89 -6.32 10.96
C VAL A 602 13.17 -5.02 10.64
N SER A 603 11.93 -5.11 10.14
CA SER A 603 11.08 -3.95 9.89
C SER A 603 10.24 -3.54 11.09
N ASP A 604 9.93 -4.50 11.94
CA ASP A 604 8.96 -4.37 13.03
C ASP A 604 9.13 -5.51 14.04
N TYR A 605 8.41 -5.42 15.15
CA TYR A 605 8.48 -6.39 16.23
C TYR A 605 7.07 -6.89 16.52
N VAL A 606 6.79 -8.12 16.10
CA VAL A 606 5.44 -8.67 16.03
C VAL A 606 4.81 -8.68 17.43
N GLY A 607 3.61 -8.10 17.55
CA GLY A 607 2.89 -8.00 18.82
C GLY A 607 3.31 -6.82 19.72
N HIS A 608 4.37 -6.08 19.38
CA HIS A 608 4.84 -4.91 20.14
C HIS A 608 4.80 -3.62 19.32
N LYS A 609 5.41 -3.63 18.13
CA LYS A 609 5.44 -2.50 17.20
C LYS A 609 4.97 -2.99 15.84
N SER A 610 3.81 -2.49 15.39
CA SER A 610 3.20 -2.91 14.12
C SER A 610 4.05 -2.52 12.91
N LEU A 611 4.08 -3.38 11.89
CA LEU A 611 4.63 -3.09 10.57
C LEU A 611 4.24 -1.70 10.07
N GLY A 612 5.26 -0.83 9.92
CA GLY A 612 5.14 0.52 9.37
C GLY A 612 5.31 0.54 7.85
N ALA A 613 5.42 1.74 7.28
CA ALA A 613 5.96 1.87 5.92
C ALA A 613 7.45 1.51 5.96
N LEU A 614 7.94 0.81 4.92
CA LEU A 614 9.38 0.64 4.67
C LEU A 614 10.09 1.99 4.71
N THR A 615 10.91 2.23 5.74
CA THR A 615 11.69 3.47 5.88
C THR A 615 13.17 3.22 5.55
N PRO A 616 13.95 4.28 5.22
CA PRO A 616 15.40 4.16 5.19
C PRO A 616 16.01 3.54 6.45
N ASP A 617 15.35 3.67 7.60
CA ASP A 617 15.82 3.12 8.87
C ASP A 617 15.82 1.58 8.89
N THR A 618 14.91 0.93 8.17
CA THR A 618 14.88 -0.54 8.04
C THR A 618 16.10 -1.08 7.28
N CYS A 619 16.71 -0.26 6.42
CA CYS A 619 17.89 -0.65 5.63
C CYS A 619 19.20 -0.01 6.14
N LYS A 620 19.17 0.75 7.24
CA LYS A 620 20.31 1.57 7.69
C LYS A 620 21.60 0.77 7.98
N HIS A 621 21.47 -0.52 8.31
CA HIS A 621 22.60 -1.39 8.65
C HIS A 621 22.86 -2.48 7.62
N VAL A 622 22.25 -2.44 6.42
CA VAL A 622 22.47 -3.48 5.40
C VAL A 622 23.86 -3.41 4.76
N LYS A 623 24.47 -2.22 4.72
CA LYS A 623 25.72 -1.97 3.99
C LYS A 623 26.87 -2.92 4.39
N PRO A 624 27.19 -3.14 5.69
CA PRO A 624 28.24 -4.08 6.08
C PRO A 624 27.98 -5.53 5.64
N PHE A 625 26.72 -5.96 5.62
CA PHE A 625 26.36 -7.32 5.15
C PHE A 625 26.53 -7.44 3.65
N LEU A 626 26.17 -6.39 2.91
CA LEU A 626 26.37 -6.33 1.48
C LEU A 626 27.86 -6.31 1.14
N GLU A 627 28.67 -5.47 1.79
CA GLU A 627 30.14 -5.44 1.63
C GLU A 627 30.73 -6.83 1.87
N HIS A 628 30.37 -7.47 2.99
CA HIS A 628 30.82 -8.83 3.29
C HIS A 628 30.43 -9.83 2.20
N PHE A 629 29.18 -9.78 1.74
CA PHE A 629 28.70 -10.65 0.67
C PHE A 629 29.47 -10.41 -0.64
N VAL A 630 29.69 -9.15 -1.04
CA VAL A 630 30.44 -8.80 -2.25
C VAL A 630 31.90 -9.26 -2.17
N GLU A 631 32.55 -9.08 -1.02
CA GLU A 631 33.90 -9.61 -0.79
C GLU A 631 33.94 -11.13 -0.97
N ARG A 632 33.00 -11.85 -0.34
CA ARG A 632 32.92 -13.31 -0.40
C ARG A 632 32.71 -13.87 -1.80
N ILE A 633 31.87 -13.25 -2.61
CA ILE A 633 31.59 -13.75 -3.97
C ILE A 633 32.73 -13.47 -4.97
N LYS A 634 33.65 -12.55 -4.62
CA LYS A 634 34.87 -12.26 -5.40
C LYS A 634 36.00 -13.25 -5.11
N GLU A 635 35.97 -13.97 -3.99
CA GLU A 635 36.97 -14.99 -3.64
C GLU A 635 36.91 -16.18 -4.62
N PRO A 636 38.05 -16.74 -5.06
CA PRO A 636 38.08 -17.95 -5.88
C PRO A 636 37.42 -19.15 -5.16
N ARG A 637 36.57 -19.91 -5.88
CA ARG A 637 35.82 -21.05 -5.32
C ARG A 637 36.70 -22.10 -4.61
N GLU A 638 37.96 -22.27 -5.02
CA GLU A 638 38.89 -23.25 -4.43
C GLU A 638 39.36 -22.87 -3.00
N GLU A 639 39.41 -21.57 -2.66
CA GLU A 639 39.87 -21.11 -1.34
C GLU A 639 38.77 -21.16 -0.27
N LEU A 640 37.49 -21.10 -0.68
CA LEU A 640 36.33 -21.11 0.21
C LEU A 640 36.14 -22.46 0.94
N THR A 641 36.56 -23.58 0.36
CA THR A 641 36.48 -24.91 0.98
C THR A 641 37.51 -25.16 2.09
N THR A 642 38.61 -24.39 2.12
CA THR A 642 39.69 -24.56 3.11
C THR A 642 39.42 -23.82 4.42
N SER A 643 38.62 -22.76 4.41
CA SER A 643 38.38 -21.87 5.54
C SER A 643 37.41 -22.43 6.59
N PHE A 644 36.57 -23.42 6.23
CA PHE A 644 35.60 -24.04 7.15
C PHE A 644 36.18 -25.16 8.03
N LYS A 645 37.46 -25.52 7.88
CA LYS A 645 38.12 -26.52 8.75
C LYS A 645 38.77 -25.93 9.99
N VAL A 646 38.72 -24.61 10.18
CA VAL A 646 39.33 -23.94 11.33
C VAL A 646 38.38 -22.84 11.82
N LEU A 647 37.31 -23.22 12.52
CA LEU A 647 36.64 -22.40 13.53
C LEU A 647 35.91 -23.33 14.50
#